data_AF-A0A6L3NEQ6-F1
#
_entry.id   AF-A0A6L3NEQ6-F1
#
_cell.length_a   1.000
_cell.length_b   1.000
_cell.length_c   1.000
_cell.angle_alpha   90.00
_cell.angle_beta   90.00
_cell.angle_gamma   90.00
#
_symmetry.space_group_name_H-M   'P 1'
#
loop_
_entity.id
_entity.type
_entity.pdbx_description
1 polymer ?
#
loop_
_entity_poly.entity_id
_entity_poly.type
_entity_poly.pdbx_seq_one_letter_code
_entity_poly.pdbx_strand_id
1 'polypeptide(L)'
;MNKTYRNIWNAATGTWTAVAETAKSHSKGSARVARNTVVALALSGAGIGGAFAADACTTADGENGVLDAAGVCKIASTMSARSVGTMAALDDTYIQLRTGSYAPANPAVATGDSSMAIGPNSTATGMSSIALGGSATASAQNAMALGTIAHAMGTESLAVGVGANASAGYTAALGRAANATGIGSTALGYGTTASANGSTAVGSGAVADRANTISVGAASFQKQIVNMAAGTQDTDAVNVSQLKPVVKALGGAIDAKTGAVTGPTYTLANGGTQTTVGGALGALDGNITTINNKLATAVTDDYFKVDTSSGAAAAQAAGSAIAVGANAQGTGVAATAVGNNTVASSRNSSAFGFGAEAIGGNGTTTGAATAIGAYASATGYHSSALGVGAIASGSESVALGVNSRADRDNSVAVGNATQQRQIVNMAAGTQATDAVNVSQLEPVVTALGGGASIDPTTGAVTGPTYTLVNGGTQHTVGDALGALDGELTTAKAGITKNATDITNINNQLGDLTSGTIGIVQQASAGADITVGASNDGAAVNFTGTAGDRKLTGVAAGEVTATSNEAVNGSQVHGVADSVASAIGGGSTVNPDGSITAPSFTVGDGNGGTTIVHNVGDVVTNLDGRVTTNEGDIAKLADQIGNGTVGLVQQDATTRNITVAKDTDGAVVDFTGTAGERKLAGVAAGEVSSASTEAVNGSQLHGVADSVASAIGGGSTVNPDGSITAPSFTVGDGNGGTTIVHNIGDVVTNIDGRVTNNEGAITTINNQLAAGEIGLVRQDATTGTITVGASTGGTSVNFAGTGGPRTLSGVGNGVNDDDAVTIAQLKATGLIDYTGKELGAVVYDGIDLDSVTFGGMNGTALHNVAPGLIASGSMDAVNGGQLYALQQDFALQYGQLSGQLGDLSNRVGDLETGSGSGGGSGGGMGPGTGTGGDGSLVVGEGSNASGENSSAIGQGSVASGDNGTAVGQGSVASGNNGTAIGQGASAGENGTAIGQGSTAGENGTAIGQGSSANGNGSVAIGAGSKADEAMTVSFGDGTDEGNRRLVNIADGVNQTDAATKGQLDRAMESVDQRFGETNRMINDVAKNAYAGVAAAMAMPNLTPSQPGKTVVAVGAANYKSGSAVAAGATYRTRDGKWLMNGALSVTSTGDAGVRAQVGYEF
;
A
#
# COMPACT_ATOMS: atom_id res chain seq x y z
N MET A 1 -33.66 -11.73 38.78
CA MET A 1 -34.65 -12.82 38.61
C MET A 1 -33.91 -14.11 38.29
N ASN A 2 -33.84 -15.07 39.20
CA ASN A 2 -33.80 -16.51 38.88
C ASN A 2 -33.98 -17.34 40.15
N LYS A 3 -35.17 -17.94 40.33
CA LYS A 3 -35.41 -19.01 41.31
C LYS A 3 -35.44 -20.31 40.51
N THR A 4 -34.45 -21.17 40.69
CA THR A 4 -34.30 -22.43 39.94
C THR A 4 -35.16 -23.52 40.57
N TYR A 5 -36.03 -24.17 39.78
CA TYR A 5 -36.82 -25.34 40.18
C TYR A 5 -36.24 -26.61 39.52
N ARG A 6 -36.31 -27.77 40.20
CA ARG A 6 -35.93 -29.08 39.62
C ARG A 6 -37.17 -29.81 39.12
N ASN A 7 -37.15 -30.24 37.85
CA ASN A 7 -38.16 -31.14 37.30
C ASN A 7 -37.83 -32.58 37.71
N ILE A 8 -38.73 -33.22 38.44
CA ILE A 8 -38.59 -34.63 38.84
C ILE A 8 -39.75 -35.43 38.27
N TRP A 9 -39.44 -36.58 37.67
CA TRP A 9 -40.40 -37.51 37.09
C TRP A 9 -41.11 -38.30 38.20
N ASN A 10 -42.43 -38.19 38.32
CA ASN A 10 -43.22 -38.96 39.27
C ASN A 10 -43.76 -40.25 38.61
N ALA A 11 -43.13 -41.38 38.93
CA ALA A 11 -43.48 -42.67 38.34
C ALA A 11 -44.87 -43.21 38.75
N ALA A 12 -45.56 -42.61 39.72
CA ALA A 12 -46.92 -43.03 40.13
C ALA A 12 -48.05 -42.32 39.36
N THR A 13 -47.80 -41.15 38.75
CA THR A 13 -48.83 -40.39 38.00
C THR A 13 -48.45 -40.07 36.55
N GLY A 14 -47.23 -40.38 36.11
CA GLY A 14 -46.82 -40.25 34.70
C GLY A 14 -46.62 -38.82 34.20
N THR A 15 -46.42 -37.84 35.10
CA THR A 15 -46.27 -36.42 34.75
C THR A 15 -45.06 -35.78 35.44
N TRP A 16 -44.52 -34.72 34.84
CA TRP A 16 -43.44 -33.89 35.39
C TRP A 16 -44.02 -32.76 36.24
N THR A 17 -43.55 -32.59 37.49
CA THR A 17 -43.98 -31.51 38.39
C THR A 17 -42.77 -30.76 38.94
N ALA A 18 -42.82 -29.42 38.96
CA ALA A 18 -41.76 -28.55 39.48
C ALA A 18 -41.93 -28.28 40.98
N VAL A 19 -40.89 -28.49 41.80
CA VAL A 19 -40.90 -28.25 43.26
C VAL A 19 -39.61 -27.52 43.70
N ALA A 20 -39.71 -26.64 44.71
CA ALA A 20 -38.62 -25.82 45.26
C ALA A 20 -37.76 -26.56 46.31
N GLU A 21 -36.48 -26.18 46.39
CA GLU A 21 -35.32 -26.94 46.91
C GLU A 21 -35.22 -27.21 48.42
N THR A 22 -36.31 -27.08 49.20
CA THR A 22 -36.26 -27.30 50.66
C THR A 22 -37.45 -28.12 51.16
N ALA A 23 -37.31 -29.46 51.19
CA ALA A 23 -38.16 -30.34 51.98
C ALA A 23 -37.41 -31.61 52.43
N LYS A 24 -37.34 -31.84 53.76
CA LYS A 24 -36.93 -33.11 54.39
C LYS A 24 -38.14 -34.06 54.50
N SER A 25 -37.97 -35.37 54.35
CA SER A 25 -38.92 -36.33 54.92
C SER A 25 -38.29 -37.65 55.37
N HIS A 26 -38.95 -38.24 56.36
CA HIS A 26 -38.54 -39.35 57.20
C HIS A 26 -39.38 -40.62 56.89
N SER A 27 -38.70 -41.77 56.85
CA SER A 27 -39.06 -43.15 57.27
C SER A 27 -40.33 -43.93 56.79
N LYS A 28 -40.09 -45.25 56.63
CA LYS A 28 -40.99 -46.46 56.67
C LYS A 28 -41.88 -46.69 55.42
N GLY A 29 -42.07 -47.89 54.87
CA GLY A 29 -41.78 -49.28 55.25
C GLY A 29 -42.95 -50.19 54.83
N SER A 30 -42.67 -51.46 54.46
CA SER A 30 -43.56 -52.65 54.25
C SER A 30 -43.52 -53.22 52.81
N ALA A 31 -42.91 -54.39 52.56
CA ALA A 31 -43.27 -55.79 52.89
C ALA A 31 -44.35 -56.36 51.95
N ARG A 32 -44.08 -57.41 51.15
CA ARG A 32 -44.32 -58.85 51.42
C ARG A 32 -44.32 -59.56 50.03
N VAL A 33 -44.16 -60.86 49.77
CA VAL A 33 -43.88 -62.14 50.47
C VAL A 33 -43.79 -63.22 49.37
N ALA A 34 -43.07 -64.32 49.64
CA ALA A 34 -43.37 -65.74 49.31
C ALA A 34 -42.19 -66.47 48.65
N ARG A 35 -41.83 -67.73 48.96
CA ARG A 35 -42.05 -68.70 50.06
C ARG A 35 -41.36 -70.02 49.61
N ASN A 36 -41.00 -70.88 50.58
CA ASN A 36 -40.81 -72.36 50.57
C ASN A 36 -39.39 -72.86 50.90
N THR A 37 -39.09 -73.94 51.64
CA THR A 37 -39.67 -74.77 52.75
C THR A 37 -38.56 -75.80 53.16
N VAL A 38 -38.70 -76.49 54.33
CA VAL A 38 -38.03 -77.75 54.81
C VAL A 38 -36.85 -77.58 55.82
N VAL A 39 -37.03 -77.70 57.16
CA VAL A 39 -36.84 -78.88 58.12
C VAL A 39 -35.34 -79.14 58.45
N ALA A 40 -34.78 -79.34 59.67
CA ALA A 40 -35.21 -79.83 61.00
C ALA A 40 -34.18 -79.50 62.14
N LEU A 41 -34.69 -79.47 63.40
CA LEU A 41 -34.14 -79.93 64.72
C LEU A 41 -32.70 -79.57 65.16
N ALA A 42 -32.37 -79.25 66.42
CA ALA A 42 -33.00 -79.10 67.74
C ALA A 42 -31.86 -78.55 68.67
N LEU A 43 -32.01 -77.86 69.80
CA LEU A 43 -32.72 -78.18 71.05
C LEU A 43 -32.47 -77.01 72.04
N SER A 44 -33.53 -76.57 72.76
CA SER A 44 -33.61 -76.14 74.19
C SER A 44 -32.54 -75.22 74.82
N GLY A 45 -32.82 -74.26 75.70
CA GLY A 45 -33.95 -73.92 76.58
C GLY A 45 -33.60 -72.61 77.32
N ALA A 46 -34.54 -71.72 77.63
CA ALA A 46 -35.39 -71.71 78.83
C ALA A 46 -34.61 -71.85 80.16
N GLY A 47 -34.65 -70.81 81.01
CA GLY A 47 -34.38 -70.96 82.44
C GLY A 47 -33.78 -69.75 83.17
N ILE A 48 -34.56 -68.68 83.36
CA ILE A 48 -34.39 -67.77 84.51
C ILE A 48 -35.58 -68.06 85.43
N GLY A 49 -35.33 -68.59 86.62
CA GLY A 49 -36.36 -68.78 87.65
C GLY A 49 -36.12 -69.99 88.55
N GLY A 50 -35.70 -69.73 89.80
CA GLY A 50 -35.67 -70.71 90.88
C GLY A 50 -34.54 -70.50 91.89
N ALA A 51 -34.74 -69.59 92.85
CA ALA A 51 -33.94 -69.47 94.07
C ALA A 51 -34.16 -70.68 95.01
N PHE A 52 -33.19 -71.02 95.86
CA PHE A 52 -33.28 -70.96 97.34
C PHE A 52 -32.10 -71.68 98.03
N ALA A 53 -31.45 -70.92 98.91
CA ALA A 53 -30.85 -71.25 100.21
C ALA A 53 -29.79 -72.36 100.35
N ALA A 54 -28.60 -71.96 100.80
CA ALA A 54 -27.79 -72.74 101.74
C ALA A 54 -27.73 -71.97 103.07
N ASP A 55 -28.12 -72.65 104.14
CA ASP A 55 -28.07 -72.18 105.53
C ASP A 55 -26.60 -72.14 106.01
N ALA A 56 -26.20 -71.03 106.64
CA ALA A 56 -24.93 -70.89 107.36
C ALA A 56 -25.23 -70.73 108.85
N CYS A 57 -24.58 -71.52 109.70
CA CYS A 57 -24.69 -71.41 111.16
C CYS A 57 -23.69 -70.37 111.68
N THR A 58 -24.17 -69.42 112.47
CA THR A 58 -23.38 -68.37 113.13
C THR A 58 -23.07 -68.76 114.58
N THR A 59 -21.84 -68.52 115.06
CA THR A 59 -21.48 -68.74 116.48
C THR A 59 -21.99 -67.58 117.36
N ALA A 60 -22.01 -67.76 118.69
CA ALA A 60 -22.60 -66.83 119.66
C ALA A 60 -21.95 -65.43 119.73
N ASP A 61 -20.87 -65.24 119.00
CA ASP A 61 -20.01 -64.07 118.85
C ASP A 61 -20.09 -63.43 117.45
N GLY A 62 -20.92 -63.95 116.54
CA GLY A 62 -21.31 -63.28 115.30
C GLY A 62 -20.48 -63.60 114.05
N GLU A 63 -19.63 -64.63 114.07
CA GLU A 63 -18.85 -65.11 112.91
C GLU A 63 -19.46 -66.39 112.29
N ASN A 64 -19.26 -66.59 110.98
CA ASN A 64 -19.80 -67.72 110.20
C ASN A 64 -18.94 -69.00 110.37
N GLY A 65 -19.56 -70.14 110.69
CA GLY A 65 -18.86 -71.44 110.82
C GLY A 65 -19.61 -72.62 110.16
N VAL A 66 -18.97 -73.79 110.14
CA VAL A 66 -19.50 -75.04 109.53
C VAL A 66 -19.68 -76.09 110.63
N LEU A 67 -20.78 -76.87 110.58
CA LEU A 67 -21.06 -77.92 111.56
C LEU A 67 -20.10 -79.11 111.40
N ASP A 68 -19.61 -79.65 112.51
CA ASP A 68 -18.96 -80.96 112.54
C ASP A 68 -19.97 -82.11 112.69
N ALA A 69 -19.49 -83.36 112.65
CA ALA A 69 -20.31 -84.57 112.72
C ALA A 69 -21.02 -84.80 114.07
N ALA A 70 -20.83 -83.92 115.06
CA ALA A 70 -21.56 -83.90 116.32
C ALA A 70 -22.55 -82.73 116.43
N GLY A 71 -22.70 -81.90 115.39
CA GLY A 71 -23.67 -80.82 115.34
C GLY A 71 -23.25 -79.53 116.07
N VAL A 72 -21.95 -79.31 116.29
CA VAL A 72 -21.41 -78.08 116.92
C VAL A 72 -20.68 -77.23 115.87
N CYS A 73 -20.87 -75.91 115.91
CA CYS A 73 -20.24 -74.95 114.98
C CYS A 73 -18.86 -74.51 115.48
N LYS A 74 -17.80 -74.67 114.66
CA LYS A 74 -16.40 -74.26 114.98
C LYS A 74 -15.71 -73.57 113.79
N ILE A 75 -14.70 -72.74 114.10
CA ILE A 75 -13.87 -71.99 113.13
C ILE A 75 -12.59 -72.79 112.82
N ALA A 76 -12.26 -73.01 111.54
CA ALA A 76 -11.05 -73.73 111.10
C ALA A 76 -9.93 -72.77 110.66
N SER A 77 -8.72 -73.05 111.17
CA SER A 77 -7.47 -72.28 111.10
C SER A 77 -6.70 -72.38 109.77
N THR A 78 -5.67 -71.55 109.66
CA THR A 78 -4.91 -71.06 108.48
C THR A 78 -4.14 -72.04 107.58
N MET A 79 -4.25 -71.76 106.27
CA MET A 79 -3.27 -71.79 105.15
C MET A 79 -2.79 -73.14 104.54
N SER A 80 -3.39 -73.54 103.42
CA SER A 80 -2.72 -74.05 102.20
C SER A 80 -3.77 -74.25 101.08
N ALA A 81 -3.35 -74.15 99.83
CA ALA A 81 -4.15 -74.19 98.60
C ALA A 81 -5.37 -75.15 98.66
N ARG A 82 -6.57 -74.60 98.41
CA ARG A 82 -7.73 -75.41 98.03
C ARG A 82 -7.58 -75.84 96.57
N SER A 83 -6.64 -76.75 96.30
CA SER A 83 -6.78 -77.64 95.15
C SER A 83 -8.05 -78.46 95.37
N VAL A 84 -8.96 -78.50 94.39
CA VAL A 84 -10.00 -79.52 94.34
C VAL A 84 -9.27 -80.87 94.40
N GLY A 85 -9.47 -81.59 95.51
CA GLY A 85 -8.72 -82.78 95.85
C GLY A 85 -8.76 -83.82 94.75
N THR A 86 -7.64 -84.51 94.60
CA THR A 86 -7.49 -85.70 93.76
C THR A 86 -8.51 -86.78 94.15
N MET A 87 -9.11 -87.40 93.12
CA MET A 87 -9.90 -88.64 93.12
C MET A 87 -11.41 -88.48 93.33
N ALA A 88 -12.16 -89.17 92.47
CA ALA A 88 -13.60 -89.13 92.20
C ALA A 88 -14.03 -87.92 91.34
N ALA A 89 -14.68 -88.23 90.22
CA ALA A 89 -15.33 -87.23 89.38
C ALA A 89 -16.22 -86.35 90.27
N LEU A 90 -15.97 -85.04 90.28
CA LEU A 90 -16.99 -84.12 90.75
C LEU A 90 -18.17 -84.28 89.81
N ASP A 91 -19.22 -84.93 90.32
CA ASP A 91 -20.56 -84.94 89.73
C ASP A 91 -21.31 -83.72 90.29
N ASP A 92 -20.76 -82.53 90.07
CA ASP A 92 -21.42 -81.27 90.40
C ASP A 92 -22.45 -80.98 89.32
N THR A 93 -23.65 -80.52 89.71
CA THR A 93 -24.76 -80.29 88.78
C THR A 93 -24.41 -79.24 87.70
N TYR A 94 -23.47 -78.34 87.99
CA TYR A 94 -23.02 -77.28 87.10
C TYR A 94 -21.61 -77.52 86.54
N ILE A 95 -20.80 -78.41 87.13
CA ILE A 95 -19.46 -78.78 86.64
C ILE A 95 -19.31 -80.30 86.51
N GLN A 96 -19.49 -80.81 85.29
CA GLN A 96 -19.35 -82.22 84.93
C GLN A 96 -18.00 -82.50 84.24
N LEU A 97 -17.15 -83.35 84.84
CA LEU A 97 -15.83 -83.71 84.29
C LEU A 97 -15.82 -85.18 83.80
N ARG A 98 -16.06 -85.40 82.50
CA ARG A 98 -15.95 -86.74 81.87
C ARG A 98 -14.58 -86.91 81.21
N THR A 99 -13.79 -87.87 81.67
CA THR A 99 -12.52 -88.25 81.04
C THR A 99 -12.79 -89.12 79.81
N GLY A 100 -12.86 -88.50 78.62
CA GLY A 100 -12.89 -89.21 77.34
C GLY A 100 -11.52 -89.85 77.00
N SER A 101 -11.48 -90.67 75.94
CA SER A 101 -10.47 -91.68 75.53
C SER A 101 -8.99 -91.26 75.31
N TYR A 102 -8.50 -90.18 75.92
CA TYR A 102 -7.06 -89.84 75.93
C TYR A 102 -6.35 -90.52 77.13
N ALA A 103 -5.13 -91.04 76.91
CA ALA A 103 -4.34 -91.91 77.79
C ALA A 103 -4.08 -91.34 79.21
N PRO A 104 -3.56 -92.14 80.18
CA PRO A 104 -3.91 -92.06 81.61
C PRO A 104 -3.91 -90.63 82.12
N ALA A 105 -5.10 -90.15 82.49
CA ALA A 105 -5.34 -88.76 82.86
C ALA A 105 -4.62 -88.43 84.18
N ASN A 106 -3.58 -87.60 84.12
CA ASN A 106 -3.11 -86.89 85.30
C ASN A 106 -4.20 -85.88 85.72
N PRO A 107 -4.35 -85.63 87.03
CA PRO A 107 -5.29 -84.64 87.52
C PRO A 107 -4.97 -83.24 86.98
N ALA A 108 -5.99 -82.39 86.88
CA ALA A 108 -5.81 -80.97 86.60
C ALA A 108 -4.88 -80.34 87.65
N VAL A 109 -3.95 -79.49 87.21
CA VAL A 109 -2.94 -78.86 88.05
C VAL A 109 -3.20 -77.36 88.10
N ALA A 110 -3.72 -76.86 89.22
CA ALA A 110 -3.90 -75.43 89.48
C ALA A 110 -2.97 -75.01 90.63
N THR A 111 -1.80 -74.45 90.29
CA THR A 111 -0.77 -74.07 91.28
C THR A 111 -0.49 -72.57 91.33
N GLY A 112 -1.05 -71.79 90.42
CA GLY A 112 -0.98 -70.33 90.50
C GLY A 112 -1.95 -69.78 91.54
N ASP A 113 -1.58 -68.69 92.22
CA ASP A 113 -2.50 -68.00 93.14
C ASP A 113 -3.77 -67.58 92.40
N SER A 114 -4.95 -67.87 92.95
CA SER A 114 -6.26 -67.60 92.30
C SER A 114 -6.45 -68.27 90.92
N SER A 115 -5.72 -69.37 90.63
CA SER A 115 -5.84 -70.09 89.36
C SER A 115 -7.00 -71.11 89.33
N MET A 116 -7.46 -71.45 88.13
CA MET A 116 -8.53 -72.44 87.90
C MET A 116 -8.14 -73.41 86.77
N ALA A 117 -8.09 -74.71 87.07
CA ALA A 117 -7.85 -75.75 86.07
C ALA A 117 -9.01 -76.77 86.06
N ILE A 118 -9.66 -76.96 84.90
CA ILE A 118 -10.78 -77.90 84.73
C ILE A 118 -10.56 -78.73 83.45
N GLY A 119 -10.42 -80.05 83.59
CA GLY A 119 -10.19 -81.00 82.50
C GLY A 119 -8.98 -81.92 82.75
N PRO A 120 -8.93 -83.13 82.17
CA PRO A 120 -7.78 -84.04 82.37
C PRO A 120 -6.49 -83.42 81.83
N ASN A 121 -5.37 -83.52 82.57
CA ASN A 121 -4.07 -82.92 82.25
C ASN A 121 -4.06 -81.39 82.06
N SER A 122 -5.12 -80.67 82.40
CA SER A 122 -5.11 -79.20 82.29
C SER A 122 -4.18 -78.59 83.34
N THR A 123 -3.49 -77.50 83.00
CA THR A 123 -2.45 -76.89 83.84
C THR A 123 -2.63 -75.38 83.89
N ALA A 124 -2.98 -74.84 85.06
CA ALA A 124 -3.08 -73.41 85.35
C ALA A 124 -2.02 -73.03 86.41
N THR A 125 -0.81 -72.69 85.97
CA THR A 125 0.33 -72.44 86.88
C THR A 125 0.61 -70.94 87.09
N GLY A 126 0.05 -70.07 86.25
CA GLY A 126 0.20 -68.62 86.39
C GLY A 126 -0.74 -68.02 87.44
N MET A 127 -0.35 -66.90 88.06
CA MET A 127 -1.22 -66.14 88.96
C MET A 127 -2.50 -65.69 88.22
N SER A 128 -3.67 -65.92 88.82
CA SER A 128 -5.01 -65.65 88.25
C SER A 128 -5.26 -66.29 86.88
N SER A 129 -4.58 -67.41 86.57
CA SER A 129 -4.70 -68.10 85.29
C SER A 129 -5.89 -69.07 85.24
N ILE A 130 -6.44 -69.30 84.06
CA ILE A 130 -7.61 -70.17 83.84
C ILE A 130 -7.30 -71.16 82.71
N ALA A 131 -7.31 -72.47 82.99
CA ALA A 131 -7.15 -73.54 82.00
C ALA A 131 -8.37 -74.47 82.00
N LEU A 132 -9.19 -74.40 80.96
CA LEU A 132 -10.47 -75.09 80.84
C LEU A 132 -10.49 -75.96 79.56
N GLY A 133 -10.35 -77.27 79.69
CA GLY A 133 -10.28 -78.23 78.59
C GLY A 133 -9.16 -79.26 78.78
N GLY A 134 -9.30 -80.45 78.17
CA GLY A 134 -8.28 -81.51 78.29
C GLY A 134 -6.92 -81.05 77.76
N SER A 135 -5.86 -81.19 78.56
CA SER A 135 -4.50 -80.72 78.25
C SER A 135 -4.39 -79.21 77.95
N ALA A 136 -5.37 -78.39 78.34
CA ALA A 136 -5.27 -76.93 78.24
C ALA A 136 -4.18 -76.41 79.19
N THR A 137 -3.36 -75.46 78.76
CA THR A 137 -2.24 -74.91 79.55
C THR A 137 -2.34 -73.39 79.62
N ALA A 138 -2.47 -72.85 80.84
CA ALA A 138 -2.40 -71.42 81.14
C ALA A 138 -1.24 -71.17 82.13
N SER A 139 -0.05 -70.88 81.60
CA SER A 139 1.18 -70.93 82.40
C SER A 139 1.71 -69.57 82.90
N ALA A 140 1.15 -68.46 82.40
CA ALA A 140 1.56 -67.10 82.75
C ALA A 140 0.48 -66.33 83.51
N GLN A 141 0.84 -65.18 84.09
CA GLN A 141 -0.09 -64.34 84.87
C GLN A 141 -1.27 -63.89 84.01
N ASN A 142 -2.49 -63.98 84.55
CA ASN A 142 -3.76 -63.64 83.90
C ASN A 142 -4.03 -64.39 82.57
N ALA A 143 -3.29 -65.47 82.29
CA ALA A 143 -3.46 -66.23 81.05
C ALA A 143 -4.74 -67.08 81.10
N MET A 144 -5.46 -67.15 79.98
CA MET A 144 -6.70 -67.90 79.85
C MET A 144 -6.65 -68.85 78.65
N ALA A 145 -6.64 -70.16 78.90
CA ALA A 145 -6.72 -71.21 77.90
C ALA A 145 -8.08 -71.94 78.00
N LEU A 146 -8.92 -71.81 76.98
CA LEU A 146 -10.25 -72.42 76.90
C LEU A 146 -10.38 -73.28 75.64
N GLY A 147 -10.34 -74.60 75.81
CA GLY A 147 -10.41 -75.60 74.75
C GLY A 147 -9.37 -76.71 74.93
N THR A 148 -9.65 -77.89 74.38
CA THR A 148 -8.72 -79.02 74.43
C THR A 148 -7.40 -78.66 73.73
N ILE A 149 -6.26 -78.83 74.42
CA ILE A 149 -4.90 -78.49 73.95
C ILE A 149 -4.76 -76.99 73.63
N ALA A 150 -5.55 -76.11 74.25
CA ALA A 150 -5.33 -74.67 74.16
C ALA A 150 -4.11 -74.26 75.00
N HIS A 151 -3.26 -73.38 74.48
CA HIS A 151 -2.02 -72.92 75.13
C HIS A 151 -2.05 -71.40 75.27
N ALA A 152 -2.23 -70.90 76.49
CA ALA A 152 -2.08 -69.49 76.85
C ALA A 152 -0.81 -69.35 77.71
N MET A 153 0.32 -69.08 77.07
CA MET A 153 1.65 -69.13 77.70
C MET A 153 2.28 -67.75 77.92
N GLY A 154 1.71 -66.70 77.34
CA GLY A 154 2.14 -65.32 77.60
C GLY A 154 1.35 -64.62 78.71
N THR A 155 1.94 -63.61 79.35
CA THR A 155 1.23 -62.77 80.34
C THR A 155 0.02 -62.11 79.68
N GLU A 156 -1.14 -62.15 80.34
CA GLU A 156 -2.43 -61.63 79.83
C GLU A 156 -2.85 -62.21 78.48
N SER A 157 -2.41 -63.43 78.16
CA SER A 157 -2.77 -64.10 76.90
C SER A 157 -4.11 -64.83 76.99
N LEU A 158 -4.83 -64.88 75.86
CA LEU A 158 -6.11 -65.55 75.72
C LEU A 158 -6.05 -66.54 74.55
N ALA A 159 -6.18 -67.83 74.82
CA ALA A 159 -6.29 -68.89 73.81
C ALA A 159 -7.66 -69.56 73.92
N VAL A 160 -8.52 -69.40 72.91
CA VAL A 160 -9.89 -69.92 72.91
C VAL A 160 -10.15 -70.73 71.63
N GLY A 161 -10.33 -72.04 71.79
CA GLY A 161 -10.50 -72.99 70.70
C GLY A 161 -9.55 -74.19 70.81
N VAL A 162 -9.91 -75.33 70.20
CA VAL A 162 -9.08 -76.54 70.23
C VAL A 162 -7.74 -76.27 69.54
N GLY A 163 -6.63 -76.48 70.25
CA GLY A 163 -5.28 -76.21 69.73
C GLY A 163 -4.95 -74.73 69.49
N ALA A 164 -5.74 -73.79 70.04
CA ALA A 164 -5.41 -72.37 69.97
C ALA A 164 -4.14 -72.08 70.79
N ASN A 165 -3.23 -71.26 70.28
CA ASN A 165 -1.93 -71.00 70.87
C ASN A 165 -1.66 -69.50 70.95
N ALA A 166 -1.63 -68.96 72.16
CA ALA A 166 -1.37 -67.57 72.52
C ALA A 166 -0.08 -67.55 73.36
N SER A 167 1.07 -67.49 72.71
CA SER A 167 2.37 -67.81 73.34
C SER A 167 3.21 -66.60 73.76
N ALA A 168 2.85 -65.38 73.31
CA ALA A 168 3.53 -64.14 73.70
C ALA A 168 2.63 -63.26 74.61
N GLY A 169 3.19 -62.23 75.24
CA GLY A 169 2.42 -61.34 76.12
C GLY A 169 1.35 -60.54 75.36
N TYR A 170 0.20 -60.28 76.01
CA TYR A 170 -0.92 -59.49 75.48
C TYR A 170 -1.58 -60.04 74.21
N THR A 171 -1.50 -61.35 73.97
CA THR A 171 -2.02 -61.96 72.73
C THR A 171 -3.41 -62.56 72.86
N ALA A 172 -4.19 -62.55 71.78
CA ALA A 172 -5.48 -63.24 71.69
C ALA A 172 -5.54 -64.19 70.49
N ALA A 173 -5.65 -65.50 70.72
CA ALA A 173 -5.88 -66.53 69.71
C ALA A 173 -7.31 -67.09 69.85
N LEU A 174 -8.22 -66.70 68.96
CA LEU A 174 -9.64 -67.03 69.00
C LEU A 174 -10.04 -67.83 67.75
N GLY A 175 -10.17 -69.15 67.89
CA GLY A 175 -10.49 -70.10 66.83
C GLY A 175 -9.69 -71.40 66.93
N ARG A 176 -10.20 -72.50 66.34
CA ARG A 176 -9.47 -73.78 66.31
C ARG A 176 -8.14 -73.60 65.58
N ALA A 177 -7.03 -74.01 66.22
CA ALA A 177 -5.66 -73.84 65.72
C ALA A 177 -5.26 -72.39 65.37
N ALA A 178 -5.87 -71.38 65.98
CA ALA A 178 -5.41 -70.00 65.87
C ALA A 178 -4.07 -69.84 66.62
N ASN A 179 -3.07 -69.21 66.00
CA ASN A 179 -1.73 -69.04 66.53
C ASN A 179 -1.40 -67.54 66.65
N ALA A 180 -1.40 -66.99 67.86
CA ALA A 180 -0.93 -65.65 68.17
C ALA A 180 0.41 -65.74 68.93
N THR A 181 1.51 -65.48 68.24
CA THR A 181 2.88 -65.69 68.76
C THR A 181 3.73 -64.42 68.79
N GLY A 182 3.28 -63.32 68.17
CA GLY A 182 3.91 -62.00 68.31
C GLY A 182 3.37 -61.25 69.53
N ILE A 183 4.17 -60.39 70.17
CA ILE A 183 3.72 -59.63 71.36
C ILE A 183 2.55 -58.70 70.97
N GLY A 184 1.45 -58.70 71.73
CA GLY A 184 0.27 -57.88 71.43
C GLY A 184 -0.50 -58.29 70.17
N SER A 185 -0.27 -59.49 69.64
CA SER A 185 -0.90 -59.97 68.41
C SER A 185 -2.28 -60.61 68.64
N THR A 186 -3.14 -60.55 67.63
CA THR A 186 -4.49 -61.13 67.67
C THR A 186 -4.73 -62.04 66.45
N ALA A 187 -5.01 -63.31 66.67
CA ALA A 187 -5.37 -64.29 65.64
C ALA A 187 -6.85 -64.66 65.78
N LEU A 188 -7.69 -64.29 64.80
CA LEU A 188 -9.15 -64.43 64.84
C LEU A 188 -9.65 -65.28 63.66
N GLY A 189 -9.94 -66.56 63.90
CA GLY A 189 -10.47 -67.50 62.90
C GLY A 189 -9.82 -68.88 62.93
N TYR A 190 -10.31 -69.81 62.10
CA TYR A 190 -9.73 -71.15 61.99
C TYR A 190 -8.33 -71.11 61.34
N GLY A 191 -7.32 -71.67 62.01
CA GLY A 191 -5.96 -71.80 61.46
C GLY A 191 -5.27 -70.47 61.14
N THR A 192 -5.67 -69.36 61.76
CA THR A 192 -5.01 -68.06 61.59
C THR A 192 -3.66 -68.03 62.29
N THR A 193 -2.72 -67.24 61.78
CA THR A 193 -1.40 -67.07 62.38
C THR A 193 -1.02 -65.59 62.44
N ALA A 194 -0.96 -65.01 63.64
CA ALA A 194 -0.44 -63.66 63.88
C ALA A 194 0.92 -63.80 64.60
N SER A 195 2.00 -63.81 63.80
CA SER A 195 3.35 -64.11 64.29
C SER A 195 4.19 -62.86 64.59
N ALA A 196 3.78 -61.68 64.10
CA ALA A 196 4.51 -60.44 64.31
C ALA A 196 3.91 -59.56 65.43
N ASN A 197 4.74 -58.68 66.01
CA ASN A 197 4.34 -57.82 67.13
C ASN A 197 3.24 -56.82 66.73
N GLY A 198 2.20 -56.66 67.56
CA GLY A 198 1.08 -55.75 67.31
C GLY A 198 0.25 -56.06 66.06
N SER A 199 0.34 -57.30 65.54
CA SER A 199 -0.35 -57.70 64.31
C SER A 199 -1.68 -58.39 64.58
N THR A 200 -2.63 -58.29 63.64
CA THR A 200 -3.94 -58.93 63.71
C THR A 200 -4.19 -59.76 62.46
N ALA A 201 -4.42 -61.06 62.59
CA ALA A 201 -4.85 -61.94 61.50
C ALA A 201 -6.36 -62.22 61.62
N VAL A 202 -7.15 -61.84 60.61
CA VAL A 202 -8.62 -61.97 60.62
C VAL A 202 -9.11 -62.85 59.49
N GLY A 203 -9.85 -63.91 59.84
CA GLY A 203 -10.49 -64.82 58.90
C GLY A 203 -9.70 -66.09 58.62
N SER A 204 -10.40 -67.19 58.32
CA SER A 204 -9.81 -68.53 58.22
C SER A 204 -8.54 -68.58 57.36
N GLY A 205 -7.46 -69.10 57.93
CA GLY A 205 -6.14 -69.28 57.33
C GLY A 205 -5.32 -68.00 57.14
N ALA A 206 -5.77 -66.84 57.61
CA ALA A 206 -5.05 -65.58 57.45
C ALA A 206 -3.72 -65.58 58.21
N VAL A 207 -2.71 -64.93 57.63
CA VAL A 207 -1.36 -64.82 58.19
C VAL A 207 -0.98 -63.35 58.31
N ALA A 208 -0.61 -62.92 59.51
CA ALA A 208 -0.06 -61.59 59.81
C ALA A 208 1.36 -61.73 60.35
N ASP A 209 2.33 -61.62 59.45
CA ASP A 209 3.77 -61.81 59.68
C ASP A 209 4.57 -60.50 59.68
N ARG A 210 3.88 -59.35 59.55
CA ARG A 210 4.46 -58.01 59.66
C ARG A 210 3.93 -57.26 60.88
N ALA A 211 4.82 -56.59 61.60
CA ALA A 211 4.47 -55.84 62.81
C ALA A 211 3.48 -54.70 62.51
N ASN A 212 2.59 -54.38 63.45
CA ASN A 212 1.58 -53.30 63.36
C ASN A 212 0.69 -53.38 62.10
N THR A 213 0.19 -54.57 61.76
CA THR A 213 -0.69 -54.76 60.59
C THR A 213 -1.97 -55.51 60.92
N ILE A 214 -3.00 -55.30 60.09
CA ILE A 214 -4.18 -56.17 60.04
C ILE A 214 -4.14 -56.93 58.71
N SER A 215 -4.03 -58.25 58.76
CA SER A 215 -4.10 -59.13 57.59
C SER A 215 -5.44 -59.86 57.55
N VAL A 216 -6.10 -59.83 56.39
CA VAL A 216 -7.36 -60.56 56.15
C VAL A 216 -7.17 -61.81 55.28
N GLY A 217 -5.93 -62.16 54.93
CA GLY A 217 -5.61 -63.23 53.98
C GLY A 217 -4.19 -63.79 54.17
N ALA A 218 -3.67 -64.48 53.16
CA ALA A 218 -2.32 -65.02 53.13
C ALA A 218 -1.67 -64.82 51.75
N ALA A 219 -0.39 -65.14 51.59
CA ALA A 219 0.29 -65.04 50.30
C ALA A 219 -0.39 -65.89 49.20
N SER A 220 -0.98 -67.03 49.56
CA SER A 220 -1.67 -67.94 48.64
C SER A 220 -3.13 -67.59 48.35
N PHE A 221 -3.73 -66.65 49.10
CA PHE A 221 -5.10 -66.19 48.85
C PHE A 221 -5.36 -64.82 49.48
N GLN A 222 -5.98 -63.91 48.73
CA GLN A 222 -6.41 -62.60 49.24
C GLN A 222 -7.93 -62.56 49.39
N LYS A 223 -8.43 -61.82 50.38
CA LYS A 223 -9.87 -61.62 50.57
C LYS A 223 -10.24 -60.19 50.19
N GLN A 224 -11.38 -60.01 49.53
CA GLN A 224 -11.93 -58.69 49.24
C GLN A 224 -12.57 -58.09 50.50
N ILE A 225 -12.32 -56.80 50.74
CA ILE A 225 -13.00 -56.02 51.78
C ILE A 225 -14.12 -55.23 51.10
N VAL A 226 -15.37 -55.60 51.38
CA VAL A 226 -16.57 -55.00 50.78
C VAL A 226 -17.27 -54.08 51.77
N ASN A 227 -18.15 -53.19 51.26
CA ASN A 227 -18.89 -52.19 52.05
C ASN A 227 -18.00 -51.12 52.72
N MET A 228 -16.85 -50.79 52.14
CA MET A 228 -16.02 -49.67 52.59
C MET A 228 -16.60 -48.34 52.09
N ALA A 229 -16.84 -47.40 53.01
CA ALA A 229 -17.14 -46.01 52.66
C ALA A 229 -15.95 -45.35 51.94
N ALA A 230 -16.17 -44.18 51.33
CA ALA A 230 -15.08 -43.40 50.77
C ALA A 230 -14.19 -42.88 51.90
N GLY A 231 -12.87 -43.10 51.83
CA GLY A 231 -11.92 -42.53 52.77
C GLY A 231 -11.90 -41.01 52.69
N THR A 232 -11.86 -40.31 53.82
CA THR A 232 -11.85 -38.84 53.90
C THR A 232 -10.58 -38.29 54.53
N GLN A 233 -9.75 -39.13 55.14
CA GLN A 233 -8.43 -38.80 55.70
C GLN A 233 -7.33 -39.59 54.97
N ASP A 234 -6.09 -39.09 55.03
CA ASP A 234 -4.95 -39.69 54.32
C ASP A 234 -4.65 -41.14 54.74
N THR A 235 -5.03 -41.53 55.96
CA THR A 235 -4.84 -42.89 56.49
C THR A 235 -6.01 -43.83 56.22
N ASP A 236 -7.08 -43.36 55.57
CA ASP A 236 -8.23 -44.19 55.23
C ASP A 236 -7.95 -45.08 54.00
N ALA A 237 -8.60 -46.24 53.92
CA ALA A 237 -8.53 -47.09 52.74
C ALA A 237 -9.33 -46.48 51.56
N VAL A 238 -8.70 -46.36 50.40
CA VAL A 238 -9.35 -45.89 49.16
C VAL A 238 -10.21 -46.99 48.57
N ASN A 239 -11.50 -46.72 48.36
CA ASN A 239 -12.38 -47.68 47.67
C ASN A 239 -12.39 -47.46 46.14
N VAL A 240 -12.87 -48.44 45.37
CA VAL A 240 -12.89 -48.36 43.90
C VAL A 240 -13.74 -47.18 43.37
N SER A 241 -14.73 -46.70 44.14
CA SER A 241 -15.53 -45.53 43.73
C SER A 241 -14.76 -44.22 43.76
N GLN A 242 -13.73 -44.11 44.61
CA GLN A 242 -12.79 -42.99 44.64
C GLN A 242 -11.73 -43.11 43.54
N LEU A 243 -11.29 -44.33 43.20
CA LEU A 243 -10.29 -44.55 42.14
C LEU A 243 -10.85 -44.40 40.72
N LYS A 244 -12.10 -44.79 40.48
CA LYS A 244 -12.79 -44.69 39.17
C LYS A 244 -12.73 -43.30 38.52
N PRO A 245 -13.10 -42.20 39.19
CA PRO A 245 -13.03 -40.86 38.60
C PRO A 245 -11.59 -40.44 38.27
N VAL A 246 -10.61 -40.80 39.10
CA VAL A 246 -9.18 -40.51 38.84
C VAL A 246 -8.69 -41.22 37.58
N VAL A 247 -8.96 -42.53 37.45
CA VAL A 247 -8.57 -43.32 36.27
C VAL A 247 -9.29 -42.83 35.00
N LYS A 248 -10.57 -42.46 35.11
CA LYS A 248 -11.35 -41.93 33.98
C LYS A 248 -10.86 -40.55 33.54
N ALA A 249 -10.50 -39.67 34.47
CA ALA A 249 -9.94 -38.35 34.16
C ALA A 249 -8.61 -38.47 33.42
N LEU A 250 -7.83 -39.50 33.73
CA LEU A 250 -6.60 -39.83 33.02
C LEU A 250 -6.84 -40.57 31.70
N GLY A 251 -8.08 -40.93 31.32
CA GLY A 251 -8.43 -41.58 30.04
C GLY A 251 -8.41 -43.11 30.06
N GLY A 252 -8.18 -43.75 31.21
CA GLY A 252 -8.18 -45.20 31.39
C GLY A 252 -9.54 -45.77 31.82
N ALA A 253 -9.59 -47.07 32.07
CA ALA A 253 -10.78 -47.75 32.58
C ALA A 253 -10.42 -48.77 33.67
N ILE A 254 -11.37 -49.05 34.58
CA ILE A 254 -11.22 -50.11 35.59
C ILE A 254 -12.19 -51.24 35.25
N ASP A 255 -11.68 -52.45 35.06
CA ASP A 255 -12.52 -53.63 34.84
C ASP A 255 -13.32 -53.99 36.10
N ALA A 256 -14.64 -54.08 35.96
CA ALA A 256 -15.55 -54.23 37.08
C ALA A 256 -15.50 -55.60 37.78
N LYS A 257 -14.88 -56.62 37.16
CA LYS A 257 -14.80 -57.99 37.70
C LYS A 257 -13.43 -58.31 38.30
N THR A 258 -12.37 -57.82 37.68
CA THR A 258 -10.98 -58.14 38.03
C THR A 258 -10.30 -57.01 38.80
N GLY A 259 -10.80 -55.77 38.71
CA GLY A 259 -10.16 -54.60 39.29
C GLY A 259 -8.91 -54.12 38.53
N ALA A 260 -8.60 -54.73 37.38
CA ALA A 260 -7.47 -54.31 36.54
C ALA A 260 -7.71 -52.92 35.94
N VAL A 261 -6.66 -52.09 35.97
CA VAL A 261 -6.66 -50.75 35.35
C VAL A 261 -6.12 -50.88 33.92
N THR A 262 -6.94 -50.55 32.93
CA THR A 262 -6.51 -50.39 31.53
C THR A 262 -6.03 -48.96 31.34
N GLY A 263 -4.81 -48.80 30.81
CA GLY A 263 -4.20 -47.50 30.57
C GLY A 263 -4.97 -46.63 29.56
N PRO A 264 -4.69 -45.31 29.54
CA PRO A 264 -5.38 -44.40 28.63
C PRO A 264 -4.91 -44.52 27.19
N THR A 265 -5.79 -44.20 26.24
CA THR A 265 -5.45 -44.13 24.81
C THR A 265 -5.69 -42.69 24.33
N TYR A 266 -4.62 -42.03 23.89
CA TYR A 266 -4.66 -40.69 23.30
C TYR A 266 -4.36 -40.78 21.81
N THR A 267 -5.33 -40.40 20.98
CA THR A 267 -5.14 -40.28 19.53
C THR A 267 -4.70 -38.85 19.21
N LEU A 268 -3.50 -38.67 18.67
CA LEU A 268 -3.00 -37.35 18.24
C LEU A 268 -3.38 -37.08 16.77
N ALA A 269 -3.50 -35.79 16.42
CA ALA A 269 -3.91 -35.34 15.08
C ALA A 269 -2.96 -35.77 13.94
N ASN A 270 -1.73 -36.18 14.25
CA ASN A 270 -0.75 -36.72 13.31
C ASN A 270 -0.90 -38.23 13.06
N GLY A 271 -1.94 -38.87 13.58
CA GLY A 271 -2.21 -40.30 13.42
C GLY A 271 -1.50 -41.22 14.44
N GLY A 272 -0.67 -40.67 15.34
CA GLY A 272 -0.02 -41.43 16.40
C GLY A 272 -0.95 -41.72 17.58
N THR A 273 -0.93 -42.96 18.08
CA THR A 273 -1.67 -43.37 19.29
C THR A 273 -0.70 -43.52 20.46
N GLN A 274 -0.97 -42.84 21.58
CA GLN A 274 -0.14 -42.88 22.78
C GLN A 274 -0.91 -43.54 23.92
N THR A 275 -0.24 -44.42 24.66
CA THR A 275 -0.86 -45.25 25.72
C THR A 275 -0.54 -44.80 27.14
N THR A 276 0.16 -43.67 27.27
CA THR A 276 0.51 -43.04 28.56
C THR A 276 0.39 -41.52 28.45
N VAL A 277 0.13 -40.85 29.58
CA VAL A 277 0.13 -39.38 29.67
C VAL A 277 1.49 -38.82 29.26
N GLY A 278 2.58 -39.44 29.74
CA GLY A 278 3.95 -39.05 29.40
C GLY A 278 4.27 -39.19 27.92
N GLY A 279 3.81 -40.27 27.27
CA GLY A 279 3.95 -40.45 25.82
C GLY A 279 3.16 -39.44 25.01
N ALA A 280 1.94 -39.08 25.45
CA ALA A 280 1.14 -38.03 24.82
C ALA A 280 1.76 -36.64 24.96
N LEU A 281 2.26 -36.29 26.15
CA LEU A 281 2.95 -35.02 26.40
C LEU A 281 4.31 -34.95 25.70
N GLY A 282 5.09 -36.04 25.68
CA GLY A 282 6.36 -36.12 24.96
C GLY A 282 6.18 -36.08 23.44
N ALA A 283 5.12 -36.69 22.90
CA ALA A 283 4.77 -36.55 21.48
C ALA A 283 4.30 -35.11 21.15
N LEU A 284 3.56 -34.46 22.05
CA LEU A 284 3.19 -33.06 21.91
C LEU A 284 4.41 -32.14 22.01
N ASP A 285 5.33 -32.41 22.93
CA ASP A 285 6.60 -31.68 23.11
C ASP A 285 7.54 -31.88 21.92
N GLY A 286 7.62 -33.10 21.37
CA GLY A 286 8.31 -33.40 20.13
C GLY A 286 7.67 -32.70 18.92
N ASN A 287 6.34 -32.60 18.88
CA ASN A 287 5.64 -31.80 17.87
C ASN A 287 5.90 -30.29 18.07
N ILE A 288 5.93 -29.78 19.30
CA ILE A 288 6.27 -28.39 19.62
C ILE A 288 7.72 -28.09 19.25
N THR A 289 8.64 -29.01 19.55
CA THR A 289 10.05 -28.93 19.14
C THR A 289 10.19 -28.99 17.63
N THR A 290 9.43 -29.84 16.96
CA THR A 290 9.38 -29.90 15.49
C THR A 290 8.76 -28.63 14.91
N ILE A 291 7.74 -28.05 15.53
CA ILE A 291 7.16 -26.76 15.14
C ILE A 291 8.16 -25.64 15.40
N ASN A 292 8.90 -25.66 16.51
CA ASN A 292 9.91 -24.67 16.85
C ASN A 292 11.13 -24.78 15.94
N ASN A 293 11.52 -25.98 15.56
CA ASN A 293 12.59 -26.24 14.59
C ASN A 293 12.11 -25.90 13.19
N LYS A 294 10.91 -26.31 12.77
CA LYS A 294 10.29 -25.87 11.52
C LYS A 294 10.10 -24.37 11.49
N LEU A 295 9.76 -23.72 12.60
CA LEU A 295 9.67 -22.28 12.71
C LEU A 295 11.06 -21.68 12.60
N ALA A 296 12.07 -22.17 13.33
CA ALA A 296 13.46 -21.75 13.21
C ALA A 296 14.01 -21.91 11.77
N THR A 297 13.60 -22.96 11.06
CA THR A 297 13.92 -23.21 9.65
C THR A 297 12.97 -22.51 8.66
N ALA A 298 11.77 -22.08 9.08
CA ALA A 298 10.81 -21.31 8.28
C ALA A 298 11.00 -19.79 8.46
N VAL A 299 11.65 -19.34 9.54
CA VAL A 299 12.36 -18.05 9.54
C VAL A 299 13.61 -18.08 8.64
N THR A 300 13.92 -19.23 8.01
CA THR A 300 14.72 -19.33 6.77
C THR A 300 13.90 -19.61 5.49
N ASP A 301 12.56 -19.52 5.55
CA ASP A 301 11.74 -18.76 4.61
C ASP A 301 10.35 -19.34 4.31
N ASP A 302 9.32 -18.59 4.70
CA ASP A 302 8.16 -18.29 3.83
C ASP A 302 7.83 -16.78 3.74
N TYR A 303 8.43 -15.95 4.61
CA TYR A 303 8.17 -14.51 4.69
C TYR A 303 9.44 -13.63 4.71
N PHE A 304 10.65 -14.21 4.70
CA PHE A 304 11.95 -13.50 4.70
C PHE A 304 13.10 -14.37 4.10
N LYS A 305 13.14 -14.59 2.77
CA LYS A 305 14.21 -15.34 2.07
C LYS A 305 15.45 -14.44 2.05
N VAL A 306 16.51 -14.80 2.75
CA VAL A 306 17.86 -14.32 2.40
C VAL A 306 18.53 -15.41 1.56
N ASP A 307 18.31 -15.36 0.25
CA ASP A 307 18.99 -16.25 -0.69
C ASP A 307 20.50 -15.93 -0.70
N THR A 308 21.30 -16.85 -0.15
CA THR A 308 22.76 -16.75 -0.01
C THR A 308 23.51 -17.58 -1.05
N SER A 309 22.84 -18.10 -2.08
CA SER A 309 23.38 -19.07 -3.06
C SER A 309 24.54 -18.56 -3.94
N SER A 310 25.10 -17.37 -3.69
CA SER A 310 26.18 -16.77 -4.48
C SER A 310 27.29 -16.10 -3.65
N GLY A 311 27.94 -16.82 -2.72
CA GLY A 311 29.17 -16.31 -2.07
C GLY A 311 29.04 -14.93 -1.38
N ALA A 312 27.81 -14.54 -1.05
CA ALA A 312 27.49 -13.21 -0.55
C ALA A 312 27.89 -13.08 0.91
N ALA A 313 28.46 -11.94 1.29
CA ALA A 313 28.78 -11.64 2.68
C ALA A 313 27.49 -11.50 3.51
N ALA A 314 27.59 -11.85 4.80
CA ALA A 314 26.49 -11.70 5.74
C ALA A 314 26.03 -10.22 5.82
N ALA A 315 24.73 -10.03 6.06
CA ALA A 315 24.17 -8.69 6.27
C ALA A 315 24.87 -8.00 7.45
N GLN A 316 25.29 -6.75 7.25
CA GLN A 316 26.04 -5.98 8.22
C GLN A 316 25.13 -4.92 8.84
N ALA A 317 24.85 -5.02 10.14
CA ALA A 317 24.05 -4.06 10.90
C ALA A 317 24.89 -3.41 12.01
N ALA A 318 24.88 -2.08 12.08
CA ALA A 318 25.46 -1.31 13.19
C ALA A 318 24.46 -1.17 14.36
N GLY A 319 24.78 -0.36 15.37
CA GLY A 319 23.94 -0.14 16.55
C GLY A 319 22.51 0.29 16.19
N SER A 320 21.53 -0.53 16.58
CA SER A 320 20.10 -0.36 16.30
C SER A 320 19.68 -0.41 14.82
N ALA A 321 20.53 -0.89 13.91
CA ALA A 321 20.21 -0.99 12.49
C ALA A 321 19.52 -2.33 12.12
N ILE A 322 18.77 -2.33 11.03
CA ILE A 322 18.14 -3.51 10.42
C ILE A 322 18.79 -3.73 9.06
N ALA A 323 19.39 -4.90 8.84
CA ALA A 323 19.96 -5.29 7.55
C ALA A 323 19.43 -6.66 7.14
N VAL A 324 18.70 -6.73 6.03
CA VAL A 324 18.09 -7.97 5.55
C VAL A 324 18.26 -8.16 4.05
N GLY A 325 18.84 -9.30 3.66
CA GLY A 325 19.26 -9.58 2.28
C GLY A 325 20.77 -9.81 2.18
N ALA A 326 21.21 -10.58 1.18
CA ALA A 326 22.64 -10.85 0.98
C ALA A 326 23.39 -9.56 0.63
N ASN A 327 24.56 -9.32 1.26
CA ASN A 327 25.33 -8.06 1.18
C ASN A 327 24.56 -6.77 1.59
N ALA A 328 23.44 -6.87 2.32
CA ALA A 328 22.76 -5.70 2.86
C ALA A 328 23.62 -5.01 3.93
N GLN A 329 23.77 -3.69 3.85
CA GLN A 329 24.63 -2.88 4.72
C GLN A 329 23.81 -1.79 5.41
N GLY A 330 23.35 -2.04 6.63
CA GLY A 330 22.76 -1.05 7.54
C GLY A 330 23.82 -0.51 8.50
N THR A 331 24.78 0.27 7.99
CA THR A 331 25.94 0.73 8.78
C THR A 331 25.67 2.03 9.55
N GLY A 332 24.60 2.75 9.23
CA GLY A 332 24.15 3.90 10.01
C GLY A 332 23.42 3.50 11.30
N VAL A 333 23.52 4.33 12.35
CA VAL A 333 22.74 4.13 13.59
C VAL A 333 21.24 4.22 13.27
N ALA A 334 20.47 3.23 13.69
CA ALA A 334 19.04 3.12 13.37
C ALA A 334 18.71 3.12 11.85
N ALA A 335 19.66 2.70 11.00
CA ALA A 335 19.44 2.55 9.57
C ALA A 335 18.66 1.27 9.24
N THR A 336 17.90 1.27 8.14
CA THR A 336 17.15 0.10 7.65
C THR A 336 17.54 -0.20 6.22
N ALA A 337 18.18 -1.34 5.97
CA ALA A 337 18.57 -1.82 4.64
C ALA A 337 17.88 -3.17 4.36
N VAL A 338 16.98 -3.21 3.36
CA VAL A 338 16.16 -4.39 3.05
C VAL A 338 16.20 -4.68 1.54
N GLY A 339 16.89 -5.75 1.16
CA GLY A 339 17.12 -6.19 -0.22
C GLY A 339 18.58 -6.62 -0.45
N ASN A 340 18.83 -7.44 -1.47
CA ASN A 340 20.19 -7.85 -1.83
C ASN A 340 21.01 -6.63 -2.30
N ASN A 341 22.26 -6.54 -1.85
CA ASN A 341 23.19 -5.43 -2.12
C ASN A 341 22.68 -4.02 -1.73
N THR A 342 21.75 -3.93 -0.78
CA THR A 342 21.26 -2.63 -0.27
C THR A 342 22.28 -1.94 0.64
N VAL A 343 22.29 -0.61 0.63
CA VAL A 343 23.18 0.20 1.47
C VAL A 343 22.38 1.32 2.12
N ALA A 344 22.36 1.35 3.46
CA ALA A 344 21.82 2.44 4.29
C ALA A 344 22.90 2.84 5.31
N SER A 345 23.69 3.87 4.97
CA SER A 345 24.94 4.18 5.68
C SER A 345 24.87 5.38 6.62
N SER A 346 23.85 6.24 6.51
CA SER A 346 23.66 7.37 7.42
C SER A 346 22.67 7.06 8.55
N ARG A 347 22.70 7.88 9.61
CA ARG A 347 21.76 7.76 10.74
C ARG A 347 20.31 7.91 10.27
N ASN A 348 19.44 7.01 10.70
CA ASN A 348 18.02 6.95 10.28
C ASN A 348 17.81 6.81 8.76
N SER A 349 18.81 6.39 7.99
CA SER A 349 18.66 6.16 6.56
C SER A 349 17.87 4.88 6.28
N SER A 350 17.13 4.85 5.18
CA SER A 350 16.26 3.73 4.80
C SER A 350 16.46 3.36 3.33
N ALA A 351 16.88 2.13 3.06
CA ALA A 351 17.07 1.59 1.70
C ALA A 351 16.23 0.31 1.51
N PHE A 352 15.35 0.29 0.52
CA PHE A 352 14.47 -0.85 0.20
C PHE A 352 14.56 -1.22 -1.29
N GLY A 353 14.89 -2.47 -1.61
CA GLY A 353 14.96 -3.02 -2.99
C GLY A 353 16.37 -3.42 -3.43
N PHE A 354 16.50 -4.25 -4.47
CA PHE A 354 17.82 -4.74 -4.94
C PHE A 354 18.76 -3.57 -5.30
N GLY A 355 19.94 -3.50 -4.67
CA GLY A 355 20.94 -2.46 -4.95
C GLY A 355 20.51 -1.03 -4.61
N ALA A 356 19.49 -0.83 -3.76
CA ALA A 356 19.08 0.50 -3.32
C ALA A 356 20.11 1.11 -2.34
N GLU A 357 20.35 2.41 -2.47
CA GLU A 357 21.42 3.13 -1.78
C GLU A 357 20.91 4.42 -1.13
N ALA A 358 20.89 4.48 0.20
CA ALA A 358 20.53 5.63 1.02
C ALA A 358 21.75 6.09 1.82
N ILE A 359 22.53 7.02 1.24
CA ILE A 359 23.78 7.50 1.84
C ILE A 359 23.59 8.77 2.67
N GLY A 360 22.70 9.70 2.28
CA GLY A 360 22.42 10.89 3.10
C GLY A 360 23.53 11.95 3.17
N GLY A 361 24.42 12.01 2.18
CA GLY A 361 25.52 12.97 2.10
C GLY A 361 26.85 12.42 2.64
N ASN A 362 27.96 12.87 2.05
CA ASN A 362 29.30 12.37 2.32
C ASN A 362 29.81 12.87 3.70
N GLY A 363 29.44 12.20 4.80
CA GLY A 363 30.18 12.28 6.07
C GLY A 363 29.56 13.01 7.26
N THR A 364 28.22 13.09 7.41
CA THR A 364 27.60 13.60 8.65
C THR A 364 26.69 12.56 9.31
N THR A 365 26.79 12.45 10.64
CA THR A 365 26.03 11.48 11.47
C THR A 365 24.53 11.81 11.59
N THR A 366 23.97 12.64 10.71
CA THR A 366 22.60 13.20 10.81
C THR A 366 21.77 13.14 9.53
N GLY A 367 22.24 12.53 8.44
CA GLY A 367 21.52 12.52 7.15
C GLY A 367 20.47 11.41 7.00
N ALA A 368 19.19 11.70 7.28
CA ALA A 368 18.09 10.76 7.01
C ALA A 368 17.75 10.71 5.51
N ALA A 369 18.39 9.84 4.74
CA ALA A 369 18.05 9.59 3.33
C ALA A 369 17.12 8.38 3.18
N THR A 370 16.23 8.42 2.18
CA THR A 370 15.30 7.32 1.87
C THR A 370 15.43 6.91 0.41
N ALA A 371 15.81 5.66 0.13
CA ALA A 371 15.86 5.07 -1.20
C ALA A 371 14.93 3.86 -1.27
N ILE A 372 13.92 3.88 -2.14
CA ILE A 372 12.92 2.82 -2.26
C ILE A 372 12.75 2.47 -3.74
N GLY A 373 13.08 1.24 -4.11
CA GLY A 373 13.09 0.73 -5.48
C GLY A 373 14.45 0.14 -5.86
N ALA A 374 14.48 -0.83 -6.78
CA ALA A 374 15.74 -1.41 -7.23
C ALA A 374 16.65 -0.32 -7.85
N TYR A 375 17.90 -0.27 -7.40
CA TYR A 375 18.89 0.75 -7.79
C TYR A 375 18.46 2.21 -7.53
N ALA A 376 17.51 2.47 -6.63
CA ALA A 376 17.21 3.82 -6.18
C ALA A 376 18.41 4.38 -5.39
N SER A 377 18.81 5.62 -5.62
CA SER A 377 19.98 6.24 -5.00
C SER A 377 19.64 7.61 -4.40
N ALA A 378 19.61 7.69 -3.08
CA ALA A 378 19.39 8.91 -2.29
C ALA A 378 20.71 9.32 -1.62
N THR A 379 21.51 10.10 -2.35
CA THR A 379 22.88 10.48 -1.95
C THR A 379 22.97 11.88 -1.37
N GLY A 380 21.99 12.75 -1.61
CA GLY A 380 21.92 14.08 -0.99
C GLY A 380 21.54 14.02 0.50
N TYR A 381 21.90 15.05 1.27
CA TYR A 381 21.48 15.19 2.67
C TYR A 381 19.94 15.30 2.76
N HIS A 382 19.27 14.52 3.61
CA HIS A 382 17.79 14.45 3.69
C HIS A 382 17.07 14.17 2.36
N SER A 383 17.73 13.51 1.41
CA SER A 383 17.15 13.22 0.09
C SER A 383 16.23 11.99 0.11
N SER A 384 15.26 11.96 -0.81
CA SER A 384 14.34 10.83 -1.00
C SER A 384 14.27 10.41 -2.46
N ALA A 385 14.67 9.18 -2.78
CA ALA A 385 14.54 8.57 -4.09
C ALA A 385 13.51 7.43 -4.05
N LEU A 386 12.36 7.61 -4.69
CA LEU A 386 11.24 6.66 -4.66
C LEU A 386 10.89 6.20 -6.09
N GLY A 387 11.31 5.00 -6.45
CA GLY A 387 11.13 4.37 -7.76
C GLY A 387 12.39 3.62 -8.22
N VAL A 388 12.23 2.61 -9.09
CA VAL A 388 13.37 1.88 -9.67
C VAL A 388 14.29 2.86 -10.41
N GLY A 389 15.58 2.88 -10.07
CA GLY A 389 16.56 3.79 -10.68
C GLY A 389 16.34 5.28 -10.41
N ALA A 390 15.49 5.66 -9.45
CA ALA A 390 15.33 7.06 -9.06
C ALA A 390 16.61 7.58 -8.38
N ILE A 391 17.04 8.79 -8.71
CA ILE A 391 18.28 9.39 -8.19
C ILE A 391 17.95 10.75 -7.58
N ALA A 392 18.13 10.88 -6.25
CA ALA A 392 18.02 12.13 -5.51
C ALA A 392 19.41 12.50 -4.97
N SER A 393 20.17 13.27 -5.74
CA SER A 393 21.55 13.67 -5.40
C SER A 393 21.65 15.09 -4.85
N GLY A 394 20.62 15.92 -5.01
CA GLY A 394 20.54 17.22 -4.33
C GLY A 394 20.18 17.09 -2.85
N SER A 395 20.64 18.02 -2.01
CA SER A 395 20.23 18.12 -0.61
C SER A 395 18.75 18.51 -0.50
N GLU A 396 18.01 17.87 0.41
CA GLU A 396 16.56 18.05 0.61
C GLU A 396 15.74 17.85 -0.69
N SER A 397 16.23 17.02 -1.59
CA SER A 397 15.60 16.73 -2.88
C SER A 397 14.77 15.44 -2.85
N VAL A 398 13.72 15.39 -3.67
CA VAL A 398 12.83 14.23 -3.82
C VAL A 398 12.76 13.82 -5.29
N ALA A 399 13.23 12.63 -5.63
CA ALA A 399 13.02 12.02 -6.94
C ALA A 399 11.87 10.99 -6.84
N LEU A 400 10.77 11.23 -7.56
CA LEU A 400 9.54 10.43 -7.51
C LEU A 400 9.27 9.77 -8.87
N GLY A 401 9.22 8.44 -8.91
CA GLY A 401 9.00 7.63 -10.10
C GLY A 401 10.26 6.99 -10.69
N VAL A 402 10.07 6.01 -11.57
CA VAL A 402 11.16 5.23 -12.20
C VAL A 402 12.11 6.15 -12.98
N ASN A 403 13.42 6.03 -12.77
CA ASN A 403 14.46 6.85 -13.43
C ASN A 403 14.32 8.36 -13.24
N SER A 404 13.53 8.84 -12.27
CA SER A 404 13.42 10.28 -11.97
C SER A 404 14.74 10.79 -11.39
N ARG A 405 15.15 12.01 -11.74
CA ARG A 405 16.44 12.57 -11.31
C ARG A 405 16.28 13.96 -10.70
N ALA A 406 16.49 14.06 -9.39
CA ALA A 406 16.53 15.30 -8.64
C ALA A 406 17.99 15.62 -8.25
N ASP A 407 18.68 16.38 -9.10
CA ASP A 407 20.09 16.74 -8.95
C ASP A 407 20.32 18.15 -8.38
N ARG A 408 19.24 18.89 -8.14
CA ARG A 408 19.24 20.22 -7.52
C ARG A 408 18.79 20.15 -6.07
N ASP A 409 19.39 20.98 -5.22
CA ASP A 409 18.95 21.14 -3.83
C ASP A 409 17.51 21.67 -3.76
N ASN A 410 16.74 21.27 -2.74
CA ASN A 410 15.37 21.71 -2.48
C ASN A 410 14.40 21.51 -3.66
N SER A 411 14.55 20.40 -4.39
CA SER A 411 13.75 20.13 -5.61
C SER A 411 12.97 18.83 -5.56
N VAL A 412 11.80 18.81 -6.20
CA VAL A 412 11.03 17.58 -6.44
C VAL A 412 11.05 17.28 -7.94
N ALA A 413 11.60 16.14 -8.34
CA ALA A 413 11.63 15.69 -9.73
C ALA A 413 10.72 14.48 -9.93
N VAL A 414 9.74 14.59 -10.83
CA VAL A 414 8.83 13.48 -11.21
C VAL A 414 9.28 12.74 -12.49
N GLY A 415 10.46 13.06 -13.02
CA GLY A 415 11.00 12.50 -14.25
C GLY A 415 12.47 12.87 -14.47
N ASN A 416 12.94 12.71 -15.70
CA ASN A 416 14.27 13.15 -16.15
C ASN A 416 14.17 13.88 -17.50
N ALA A 417 15.31 14.32 -18.05
CA ALA A 417 15.38 15.09 -19.29
C ALA A 417 14.73 14.40 -20.51
N THR A 418 14.65 13.06 -20.52
CA THR A 418 14.12 12.26 -21.63
C THR A 418 12.77 11.59 -21.32
N GLN A 419 12.38 11.51 -20.05
CA GLN A 419 11.14 10.90 -19.58
C GLN A 419 10.50 11.80 -18.52
N GLN A 420 9.68 12.75 -18.98
CA GLN A 420 8.88 13.62 -18.13
C GLN A 420 7.52 12.97 -17.85
N ARG A 421 6.89 13.30 -16.72
CA ARG A 421 5.60 12.74 -16.31
C ARG A 421 4.56 13.83 -16.10
N GLN A 422 3.32 13.53 -16.46
CA GLN A 422 2.18 14.39 -16.14
C GLN A 422 1.82 14.23 -14.66
N ILE A 423 1.58 15.36 -13.98
CA ILE A 423 1.03 15.40 -12.62
C ILE A 423 -0.48 15.60 -12.76
N VAL A 424 -1.25 14.53 -12.58
CA VAL A 424 -2.71 14.52 -12.70
C VAL A 424 -3.40 14.75 -11.36
N ASN A 425 -4.66 15.21 -11.38
CA ASN A 425 -5.46 15.53 -10.18
C ASN A 425 -4.87 16.64 -9.28
N MET A 426 -4.09 17.55 -9.87
CA MET A 426 -3.56 18.72 -9.19
C MET A 426 -4.64 19.80 -9.06
N ALA A 427 -4.99 20.19 -7.84
CA ALA A 427 -5.87 21.33 -7.57
C ALA A 427 -5.26 22.64 -8.11
N ALA A 428 -6.08 23.68 -8.27
CA ALA A 428 -5.60 24.99 -8.68
C ALA A 428 -4.69 25.59 -7.59
N GLY A 429 -3.49 26.04 -7.97
CA GLY A 429 -2.58 26.75 -7.07
C GLY A 429 -3.18 28.08 -6.60
N THR A 430 -3.05 28.39 -5.31
CA THR A 430 -3.65 29.58 -4.69
C THR A 430 -2.61 30.54 -4.13
N GLN A 431 -1.38 30.08 -3.92
CA GLN A 431 -0.24 30.86 -3.48
C GLN A 431 0.82 30.98 -4.59
N ALA A 432 1.71 31.96 -4.47
CA ALA A 432 2.72 32.26 -5.49
C ALA A 432 3.73 31.11 -5.74
N THR A 433 3.86 30.16 -4.81
CA THR A 433 4.77 29.01 -4.90
C THR A 433 4.06 27.70 -5.29
N ASP A 434 2.74 27.74 -5.50
CA ASP A 434 1.98 26.56 -5.90
C ASP A 434 2.20 26.25 -7.39
N ALA A 435 2.12 24.97 -7.77
CA ALA A 435 2.12 24.58 -9.17
C ALA A 435 0.79 24.96 -9.85
N VAL A 436 0.86 25.51 -11.07
CA VAL A 436 -0.30 25.93 -11.86
C VAL A 436 -0.78 24.74 -12.70
N ASN A 437 -2.08 24.42 -12.65
CA ASN A 437 -2.67 23.38 -13.50
C ASN A 437 -3.26 23.95 -14.80
N VAL A 438 -3.64 23.09 -15.75
CA VAL A 438 -4.17 23.53 -17.07
C VAL A 438 -5.45 24.38 -16.93
N SER A 439 -6.32 24.09 -15.95
CA SER A 439 -7.56 24.86 -15.72
C SER A 439 -7.32 26.32 -15.32
N GLN A 440 -6.15 26.63 -14.73
CA GLN A 440 -5.74 27.99 -14.43
C GLN A 440 -5.08 28.69 -15.63
N LEU A 441 -4.42 27.93 -16.51
CA LEU A 441 -3.77 28.47 -17.71
C LEU A 441 -4.77 28.71 -18.86
N GLU A 442 -5.80 27.87 -18.99
CA GLU A 442 -6.84 27.96 -20.01
C GLU A 442 -7.54 29.33 -20.11
N PRO A 443 -8.02 29.96 -19.02
CA PRO A 443 -8.61 31.30 -19.10
C PRO A 443 -7.59 32.38 -19.51
N VAL A 444 -6.30 32.22 -19.16
CA VAL A 444 -5.23 33.15 -19.57
C VAL A 444 -4.96 33.04 -21.07
N VAL A 445 -4.90 31.83 -21.62
CA VAL A 445 -4.68 31.60 -23.06
C VAL A 445 -5.91 32.06 -23.88
N THR A 446 -7.11 31.82 -23.37
CA THR A 446 -8.35 32.29 -24.01
C THR A 446 -8.40 33.82 -24.08
N ALA A 447 -7.92 34.51 -23.04
CA ALA A 447 -7.88 35.98 -23.00
C ALA A 447 -6.94 36.60 -24.04
N LEU A 448 -5.94 35.85 -24.56
CA LEU A 448 -5.10 36.32 -25.67
C LEU A 448 -5.92 36.45 -26.96
N GLY A 449 -6.93 35.61 -27.21
CA GLY A 449 -7.72 35.64 -28.45
C GLY A 449 -6.92 35.20 -29.69
N GLY A 450 -7.36 35.55 -30.90
CA GLY A 450 -6.64 35.21 -32.14
C GLY A 450 -6.50 33.71 -32.43
N GLY A 451 -7.33 32.86 -31.82
CA GLY A 451 -7.21 31.40 -31.95
C GLY A 451 -6.10 30.76 -31.11
N ALA A 452 -5.51 31.50 -30.15
CA ALA A 452 -4.61 30.91 -29.16
C ALA A 452 -5.34 29.77 -28.41
N SER A 453 -4.66 28.64 -28.25
CA SER A 453 -5.26 27.43 -27.69
C SER A 453 -4.21 26.57 -27.01
N ILE A 454 -4.64 25.76 -26.05
CA ILE A 454 -3.80 24.74 -25.41
C ILE A 454 -4.08 23.42 -26.13
N ASP A 455 -3.05 22.77 -26.64
CA ASP A 455 -3.17 21.42 -27.21
C ASP A 455 -3.51 20.42 -26.08
N PRO A 456 -4.66 19.73 -26.13
CA PRO A 456 -5.10 18.84 -25.07
C PRO A 456 -4.24 17.56 -24.92
N THR A 457 -3.42 17.24 -25.91
CA THR A 457 -2.54 16.05 -25.91
C THR A 457 -1.15 16.38 -25.42
N THR A 458 -0.58 17.51 -25.89
CA THR A 458 0.82 17.87 -25.60
C THR A 458 0.97 18.92 -24.50
N GLY A 459 -0.09 19.67 -24.17
CA GLY A 459 -0.04 20.81 -23.26
C GLY A 459 0.65 22.04 -23.83
N ALA A 460 1.06 22.02 -25.10
CA ALA A 460 1.69 23.15 -25.77
C ALA A 460 0.67 24.29 -26.00
N VAL A 461 1.09 25.52 -25.76
CA VAL A 461 0.29 26.72 -26.06
C VAL A 461 0.58 27.16 -27.48
N THR A 462 -0.44 27.15 -28.34
CA THR A 462 -0.39 27.75 -29.67
C THR A 462 -0.60 29.26 -29.53
N GLY A 463 0.32 30.07 -30.05
CA GLY A 463 0.24 31.52 -29.98
C GLY A 463 -0.98 32.10 -30.72
N PRO A 464 -1.43 33.31 -30.35
CA PRO A 464 -2.55 33.97 -31.04
C PRO A 464 -2.14 34.34 -32.47
N THR A 465 -3.09 34.34 -33.38
CA THR A 465 -2.93 34.83 -34.76
C THR A 465 -3.95 35.93 -35.03
N TYR A 466 -3.48 37.15 -35.29
CA TYR A 466 -4.30 38.30 -35.64
C TYR A 466 -4.08 38.67 -37.11
N THR A 467 -5.14 38.77 -37.89
CA THR A 467 -5.07 39.20 -39.29
C THR A 467 -5.49 40.66 -39.38
N LEU A 468 -4.53 41.53 -39.66
CA LEU A 468 -4.74 42.97 -39.85
C LEU A 468 -4.87 43.26 -41.35
N VAL A 469 -5.78 44.16 -41.73
CA VAL A 469 -6.09 44.47 -43.15
C VAL A 469 -4.85 44.94 -43.93
N ASN A 470 -3.96 45.72 -43.29
CA ASN A 470 -2.73 46.26 -43.90
C ASN A 470 -1.44 45.83 -43.17
N GLY A 471 -1.56 45.25 -41.98
CA GLY A 471 -0.41 44.82 -41.16
C GLY A 471 0.00 43.37 -41.38
N GLY A 472 -0.70 42.61 -42.23
CA GLY A 472 -0.46 41.18 -42.41
C GLY A 472 -0.88 40.34 -41.19
N THR A 473 -0.43 39.10 -41.16
CA THR A 473 -0.68 38.15 -40.07
C THR A 473 0.33 38.35 -38.94
N GLN A 474 -0.16 38.52 -37.73
CA GLN A 474 0.63 38.78 -36.53
C GLN A 474 0.46 37.65 -35.52
N HIS A 475 1.55 37.20 -34.90
CA HIS A 475 1.56 36.02 -34.03
C HIS A 475 1.74 36.34 -32.53
N THR A 476 1.85 37.62 -32.19
CA THR A 476 1.90 38.11 -30.82
C THR A 476 1.02 39.33 -30.67
N VAL A 477 0.56 39.61 -29.44
CA VAL A 477 -0.18 40.84 -29.12
C VAL A 477 0.68 42.09 -29.39
N GLY A 478 1.98 42.02 -29.09
CA GLY A 478 2.91 43.13 -29.26
C GLY A 478 3.08 43.55 -30.71
N ASP A 479 3.30 42.59 -31.61
CA ASP A 479 3.48 42.87 -33.04
C ASP A 479 2.19 43.38 -33.68
N ALA A 480 1.03 42.87 -33.25
CA ALA A 480 -0.28 43.35 -33.71
C ALA A 480 -0.52 44.82 -33.33
N LEU A 481 -0.18 45.21 -32.09
CA LEU A 481 -0.28 46.60 -31.65
C LEU A 481 0.75 47.50 -32.36
N GLY A 482 1.98 47.02 -32.56
CA GLY A 482 3.01 47.76 -33.29
C GLY A 482 2.65 48.01 -34.76
N ALA A 483 2.07 47.03 -35.45
CA ALA A 483 1.60 47.19 -36.82
C ALA A 483 0.45 48.22 -36.92
N LEU A 484 -0.48 48.20 -35.95
CA LEU A 484 -1.58 49.17 -35.89
C LEU A 484 -1.07 50.60 -35.59
N ASP A 485 -0.05 50.74 -34.73
CA ASP A 485 0.61 52.01 -34.42
C ASP A 485 1.36 52.60 -35.64
N GLY A 486 1.99 51.74 -36.46
CA GLY A 486 2.59 52.12 -37.73
C GLY A 486 1.57 52.66 -38.74
N GLU A 487 0.41 52.00 -38.87
CA GLU A 487 -0.70 52.48 -39.72
C GLU A 487 -1.26 53.81 -39.21
N LEU A 488 -1.41 53.97 -37.89
CA LEU A 488 -1.87 55.23 -37.28
C LEU A 488 -0.90 56.39 -37.54
N THR A 489 0.40 56.10 -37.52
CA THR A 489 1.46 57.07 -37.86
C THR A 489 1.37 57.50 -39.33
N THR A 490 1.12 56.56 -40.23
CA THR A 490 0.94 56.82 -41.68
C THR A 490 -0.30 57.67 -41.94
N ALA A 491 -1.43 57.35 -41.28
CA ALA A 491 -2.65 58.15 -41.36
C ALA A 491 -2.42 59.59 -40.87
N LYS A 492 -1.67 59.76 -39.77
CA LYS A 492 -1.30 61.09 -39.25
C LYS A 492 -0.48 61.89 -40.27
N ALA A 493 0.50 61.28 -40.92
CA ALA A 493 1.31 61.93 -41.96
C ALA A 493 0.46 62.35 -43.18
N GLY A 494 -0.48 61.51 -43.61
CA GLY A 494 -1.42 61.83 -44.70
C GLY A 494 -2.32 63.03 -44.39
N ILE A 495 -2.85 63.10 -43.16
CA ILE A 495 -3.66 64.24 -42.69
C ILE A 495 -2.83 65.53 -42.68
N THR A 496 -1.58 65.48 -42.22
CA THR A 496 -0.67 66.64 -42.25
C THR A 496 -0.41 67.13 -43.67
N LYS A 497 -0.16 66.24 -44.62
CA LYS A 497 0.04 66.60 -46.03
C LYS A 497 -1.21 67.27 -46.63
N ASN A 498 -2.39 66.70 -46.41
CA ASN A 498 -3.64 67.27 -46.89
C ASN A 498 -3.89 68.68 -46.33
N ALA A 499 -3.53 68.94 -45.06
CA ALA A 499 -3.62 70.28 -44.48
C ALA A 499 -2.71 71.28 -45.22
N THR A 500 -1.49 70.90 -45.56
CA THR A 500 -0.56 71.75 -46.34
C THR A 500 -1.05 72.00 -47.77
N ASP A 501 -1.53 70.97 -48.46
CA ASP A 501 -2.05 71.09 -49.83
C ASP A 501 -3.25 72.05 -49.88
N ILE A 502 -4.15 71.99 -48.90
CA ILE A 502 -5.29 72.90 -48.77
C ILE A 502 -4.83 74.35 -48.55
N THR A 503 -3.81 74.59 -47.72
CA THR A 503 -3.24 75.93 -47.54
C THR A 503 -2.65 76.48 -48.85
N ASN A 504 -1.95 75.65 -49.62
CA ASN A 504 -1.37 76.06 -50.90
C ASN A 504 -2.44 76.42 -51.94
N ILE A 505 -3.50 75.61 -52.05
CA ILE A 505 -4.63 75.90 -52.95
C ILE A 505 -5.31 77.21 -52.58
N ASN A 506 -5.53 77.46 -51.27
CA ASN A 506 -6.14 78.71 -50.81
C ASN A 506 -5.29 79.94 -51.15
N ASN A 507 -3.96 79.84 -51.07
CA ASN A 507 -3.06 80.91 -51.48
C ASN A 507 -3.14 81.16 -52.99
N GLN A 508 -3.08 80.10 -53.81
CA GLN A 508 -3.20 80.22 -55.27
C GLN A 508 -4.54 80.81 -55.72
N LEU A 509 -5.63 80.52 -55.01
CA LEU A 509 -6.94 81.11 -55.29
C LEU A 509 -6.98 82.61 -54.97
N GLY A 510 -6.25 83.05 -53.93
CA GLY A 510 -6.07 84.48 -53.62
C GLY A 510 -5.31 85.22 -54.72
N ASP A 511 -4.26 84.60 -55.26
CA ASP A 511 -3.45 85.16 -56.35
C ASP A 511 -4.27 85.24 -57.66
N LEU A 512 -5.06 84.22 -57.98
CA LEU A 512 -5.92 84.23 -59.18
C LEU A 512 -7.00 85.32 -59.10
N THR A 513 -7.54 85.57 -57.90
CA THR A 513 -8.56 86.59 -57.67
C THR A 513 -7.98 88.01 -57.75
N SER A 514 -6.69 88.19 -57.47
CA SER A 514 -6.01 89.49 -57.53
C SER A 514 -5.36 89.80 -58.88
N GLY A 515 -5.42 88.87 -59.85
CA GLY A 515 -4.88 89.07 -61.20
C GLY A 515 -3.35 88.99 -61.30
N THR A 516 -2.69 88.50 -60.24
CA THR A 516 -1.23 88.31 -60.16
C THR A 516 -0.76 86.95 -60.69
N ILE A 517 -1.69 86.02 -60.96
CA ILE A 517 -1.45 84.75 -61.66
C ILE A 517 -2.57 84.50 -62.69
N GLY A 518 -2.23 83.99 -63.88
CA GLY A 518 -3.19 83.70 -64.97
C GLY A 518 -2.71 84.15 -66.35
N ILE A 519 -3.50 83.92 -67.40
CA ILE A 519 -3.15 84.30 -68.79
C ILE A 519 -3.43 85.78 -69.10
N VAL A 520 -4.25 86.46 -68.30
CA VAL A 520 -4.45 87.92 -68.37
C VAL A 520 -4.04 88.47 -67.02
N GLN A 521 -2.93 89.19 -66.98
CA GLN A 521 -2.33 89.66 -65.73
C GLN A 521 -2.24 91.18 -65.72
N GLN A 522 -2.54 91.76 -64.57
CA GLN A 522 -2.33 93.18 -64.29
C GLN A 522 -1.50 93.28 -63.01
N ALA A 523 -0.25 93.71 -63.13
CA ALA A 523 0.67 93.78 -61.99
C ALA A 523 0.28 94.87 -60.96
N SER A 524 -0.38 95.95 -61.40
CA SER A 524 -0.92 97.02 -60.54
C SER A 524 -1.99 97.83 -61.28
N ALA A 525 -2.94 98.42 -60.54
CA ALA A 525 -4.02 99.21 -61.13
C ALA A 525 -3.45 100.40 -61.94
N GLY A 526 -3.71 100.42 -63.25
CA GLY A 526 -3.22 101.46 -64.18
C GLY A 526 -1.98 101.08 -65.01
N ALA A 527 -1.35 99.93 -64.75
CA ALA A 527 -0.33 99.35 -65.63
C ALA A 527 -0.97 98.61 -66.81
N ASP A 528 -0.17 98.39 -67.87
CA ASP A 528 -0.58 97.65 -69.07
C ASP A 528 -1.15 96.27 -68.71
N ILE A 529 -2.27 95.93 -69.35
CA ILE A 529 -2.84 94.58 -69.25
C ILE A 529 -2.00 93.67 -70.14
N THR A 530 -1.29 92.73 -69.52
CA THR A 530 -0.50 91.75 -70.26
C THR A 530 -1.31 90.49 -70.50
N VAL A 531 -1.26 89.95 -71.72
CA VAL A 531 -1.92 88.68 -72.07
C VAL A 531 -0.84 87.70 -72.49
N GLY A 532 -0.67 86.61 -71.71
CA GLY A 532 0.31 85.56 -71.98
C GLY A 532 1.77 85.93 -71.71
N ALA A 533 2.07 87.06 -71.05
CA ALA A 533 3.46 87.53 -70.89
C ALA A 533 4.41 86.55 -70.17
N SER A 534 3.87 85.67 -69.31
CA SER A 534 4.64 84.66 -68.58
C SER A 534 4.59 83.26 -69.23
N ASN A 535 3.89 83.10 -70.36
CA ASN A 535 3.65 81.83 -71.04
C ASN A 535 4.18 81.92 -72.47
N ASP A 536 5.11 81.04 -72.84
CA ASP A 536 5.66 80.99 -74.19
C ASP A 536 4.59 80.56 -75.22
N GLY A 537 4.66 81.12 -76.42
CA GLY A 537 3.65 80.93 -77.45
C GLY A 537 3.78 81.95 -78.59
N ALA A 538 3.76 81.47 -79.84
CA ALA A 538 4.01 82.31 -81.01
C ALA A 538 2.86 83.27 -81.36
N ALA A 539 1.65 83.11 -80.79
CA ALA A 539 0.49 83.94 -81.12
C ALA A 539 -0.54 84.02 -79.99
N VAL A 540 -1.21 85.17 -79.88
CA VAL A 540 -2.45 85.34 -79.11
C VAL A 540 -3.63 85.21 -80.08
N ASN A 541 -4.39 84.13 -79.98
CA ASN A 541 -5.53 83.86 -80.88
C ASN A 541 -6.84 84.40 -80.29
N PHE A 542 -7.46 85.37 -80.98
CA PHE A 542 -8.72 85.99 -80.57
C PHE A 542 -9.97 85.35 -81.21
N THR A 543 -9.88 84.21 -81.89
CA THR A 543 -11.06 83.53 -82.43
C THR A 543 -11.99 83.05 -81.33
N GLY A 544 -13.29 83.24 -81.52
CA GLY A 544 -14.34 82.77 -80.62
C GLY A 544 -15.07 81.57 -81.21
N THR A 545 -15.93 80.95 -80.40
CA THR A 545 -16.86 79.92 -80.91
C THR A 545 -17.85 80.46 -81.94
N ALA A 546 -18.00 81.78 -82.05
CA ALA A 546 -18.78 82.49 -83.06
C ALA A 546 -17.94 83.00 -84.26
N GLY A 547 -16.65 82.63 -84.34
CA GLY A 547 -15.72 83.05 -85.40
C GLY A 547 -14.72 84.15 -85.00
N ASP A 548 -14.04 84.71 -86.01
CA ASP A 548 -13.03 85.76 -85.84
C ASP A 548 -13.61 87.02 -85.20
N ARG A 549 -12.85 87.64 -84.29
CA ARG A 549 -13.29 88.85 -83.59
C ARG A 549 -12.73 90.09 -84.25
N LYS A 550 -13.60 91.09 -84.47
CA LYS A 550 -13.18 92.42 -84.91
C LYS A 550 -12.42 93.12 -83.78
N LEU A 551 -11.14 93.41 -84.00
CA LEU A 551 -10.35 94.30 -83.15
C LEU A 551 -10.61 95.75 -83.60
N THR A 552 -11.26 96.54 -82.74
CA THR A 552 -11.59 97.96 -83.01
C THR A 552 -10.98 98.85 -81.93
N GLY A 553 -10.63 100.10 -82.28
CA GLY A 553 -9.92 101.02 -81.38
C GLY A 553 -8.39 100.91 -81.43
N VAL A 554 -7.83 100.22 -82.43
CA VAL A 554 -6.38 100.15 -82.69
C VAL A 554 -5.92 101.46 -83.35
N ALA A 555 -5.00 102.19 -82.68
CA ALA A 555 -4.37 103.37 -83.25
C ALA A 555 -3.49 103.01 -84.47
N ALA A 556 -3.16 103.98 -85.32
CA ALA A 556 -2.24 103.71 -86.44
C ALA A 556 -0.86 103.34 -85.88
N GLY A 557 -0.44 102.09 -86.08
CA GLY A 557 0.83 101.60 -85.59
C GLY A 557 2.01 102.20 -86.36
N GLU A 558 3.18 102.31 -85.77
CA GLU A 558 4.36 102.77 -86.49
C GLU A 558 4.71 101.77 -87.62
N VAL A 559 4.94 102.24 -88.87
CA VAL A 559 5.35 101.35 -89.99
C VAL A 559 6.85 101.46 -90.21
N THR A 560 7.60 100.70 -89.43
CA THR A 560 9.07 100.58 -89.53
C THR A 560 9.46 99.11 -89.54
N ALA A 561 10.69 98.80 -89.98
CA ALA A 561 11.19 97.42 -90.07
C ALA A 561 11.26 96.69 -88.71
N THR A 562 11.12 97.40 -87.60
CA THR A 562 11.20 96.86 -86.22
C THR A 562 9.92 97.06 -85.43
N SER A 563 8.88 97.64 -86.01
CA SER A 563 7.61 97.84 -85.31
C SER A 563 6.87 96.52 -85.15
N ASN A 564 6.43 96.23 -83.92
CA ASN A 564 5.56 95.12 -83.58
C ASN A 564 4.12 95.59 -83.29
N GLU A 565 3.81 96.83 -83.66
CA GLU A 565 2.49 97.42 -83.46
C GLU A 565 1.51 96.92 -84.53
N ALA A 566 0.24 96.75 -84.13
CA ALA A 566 -0.80 96.37 -85.08
C ALA A 566 -1.08 97.53 -86.04
N VAL A 567 -0.87 97.30 -87.35
CA VAL A 567 -1.26 98.27 -88.39
C VAL A 567 -2.76 98.23 -88.62
N ASN A 568 -3.35 99.39 -88.90
CA ASN A 568 -4.78 99.49 -89.18
C ASN A 568 -5.06 99.56 -90.70
N GLY A 569 -6.34 99.49 -91.07
CA GLY A 569 -6.76 99.36 -92.48
C GLY A 569 -6.33 100.51 -93.41
N SER A 570 -6.12 101.72 -92.89
CA SER A 570 -5.66 102.83 -93.75
C SER A 570 -4.19 102.69 -94.16
N GLN A 571 -3.37 102.03 -93.34
CA GLN A 571 -1.94 101.82 -93.60
C GLN A 571 -1.74 100.74 -94.67
N VAL A 572 -2.55 99.67 -94.65
CA VAL A 572 -2.51 98.59 -95.65
C VAL A 572 -2.98 99.08 -97.03
N HIS A 573 -3.99 99.95 -97.08
CA HIS A 573 -4.44 100.55 -98.33
C HIS A 573 -3.34 101.39 -99.00
N GLY A 574 -2.53 102.11 -98.22
CA GLY A 574 -1.37 102.86 -98.75
C GLY A 574 -0.27 101.96 -99.34
N VAL A 575 -0.10 100.74 -98.82
CA VAL A 575 0.84 99.75 -99.39
C VAL A 575 0.32 99.18 -100.70
N ALA A 576 -0.99 98.92 -100.83
CA ALA A 576 -1.60 98.41 -102.07
C ALA A 576 -1.35 99.35 -103.26
N ASP A 577 -1.42 100.67 -103.05
CA ASP A 577 -1.12 101.69 -104.08
C ASP A 577 0.32 101.63 -104.58
N SER A 578 1.28 101.39 -103.68
CA SER A 578 2.68 101.21 -104.06
C SER A 578 2.93 99.93 -104.87
N VAL A 579 2.25 98.83 -104.53
CA VAL A 579 2.42 97.54 -105.22
C VAL A 579 1.84 97.56 -106.63
N ALA A 580 0.69 98.22 -106.85
CA ALA A 580 0.11 98.33 -108.20
C ALA A 580 1.06 99.04 -109.18
N SER A 581 1.78 100.05 -108.69
CA SER A 581 2.81 100.76 -109.48
C SER A 581 4.04 99.89 -109.77
N ALA A 582 4.39 98.93 -108.91
CA ALA A 582 5.58 98.08 -109.06
C ALA A 582 5.39 96.88 -110.02
N ILE A 583 4.18 96.34 -110.14
CA ILE A 583 3.87 95.18 -111.00
C ILE A 583 3.94 95.54 -112.50
N GLY A 584 3.60 96.77 -112.88
CA GLY A 584 3.59 97.23 -114.27
C GLY A 584 2.56 96.51 -115.16
N GLY A 585 2.55 96.79 -116.47
CA GLY A 585 1.62 96.13 -117.40
C GLY A 585 0.16 96.61 -117.35
N GLY A 586 -0.13 97.74 -116.69
CA GLY A 586 -1.45 98.41 -116.69
C GLY A 586 -2.26 98.33 -115.39
N SER A 587 -1.70 97.82 -114.30
CA SER A 587 -2.37 97.61 -113.00
C SER A 587 -2.66 98.89 -112.18
N THR A 588 -3.80 98.95 -111.47
CA THR A 588 -4.26 100.01 -110.53
C THR A 588 -4.98 99.45 -109.28
N VAL A 589 -5.11 100.21 -108.18
CA VAL A 589 -5.83 99.79 -106.94
C VAL A 589 -7.30 100.20 -106.94
N ASN A 590 -8.17 99.32 -106.44
CA ASN A 590 -9.62 99.50 -106.29
C ASN A 590 -10.01 99.95 -104.87
N PRO A 591 -11.22 100.51 -104.66
CA PRO A 591 -11.69 100.99 -103.35
C PRO A 591 -11.77 99.96 -102.21
N ASP A 592 -11.68 98.66 -102.54
CA ASP A 592 -11.63 97.55 -101.57
C ASP A 592 -10.18 97.13 -101.22
N GLY A 593 -9.17 97.82 -101.77
CA GLY A 593 -7.75 97.54 -101.59
C GLY A 593 -7.15 96.52 -102.57
N SER A 594 -7.91 96.00 -103.55
CA SER A 594 -7.42 95.04 -104.55
C SER A 594 -6.72 95.69 -105.76
N ILE A 595 -5.78 94.99 -106.42
CA ILE A 595 -5.01 95.48 -107.59
C ILE A 595 -5.48 94.79 -108.88
N THR A 596 -5.66 95.52 -109.98
CA THR A 596 -6.01 94.95 -111.31
C THR A 596 -4.85 94.18 -111.95
N ALA A 597 -5.15 93.10 -112.68
CA ALA A 597 -4.14 92.14 -113.17
C ALA A 597 -3.29 92.64 -114.36
N PRO A 598 -1.99 92.27 -114.42
CA PRO A 598 -1.07 92.62 -115.52
C PRO A 598 -1.20 91.68 -116.75
N SER A 599 -0.43 91.93 -117.83
CA SER A 599 -0.44 91.11 -119.06
C SER A 599 0.98 90.87 -119.63
N PHE A 600 1.39 89.60 -119.79
CA PHE A 600 2.75 89.13 -120.19
C PHE A 600 2.72 88.03 -121.29
N THR A 601 3.79 87.79 -122.05
CA THR A 601 3.82 86.78 -123.17
C THR A 601 4.97 85.74 -123.00
N VAL A 602 4.71 84.42 -123.06
CA VAL A 602 5.64 83.25 -122.80
C VAL A 602 5.48 82.05 -123.78
N GLY A 603 6.30 80.98 -123.71
CA GLY A 603 6.29 79.81 -124.63
C GLY A 603 5.40 78.61 -124.21
N ASP A 604 4.99 77.72 -125.14
CA ASP A 604 3.92 76.71 -124.91
C ASP A 604 4.36 75.24 -124.67
N GLY A 605 5.65 74.91 -124.76
CA GLY A 605 6.17 73.55 -124.54
C GLY A 605 6.16 72.62 -125.76
N ASN A 606 5.56 73.04 -126.89
CA ASN A 606 5.54 72.29 -128.17
C ASN A 606 6.07 73.08 -129.39
N GLY A 607 6.52 74.34 -129.19
CA GLY A 607 7.25 75.13 -130.20
C GLY A 607 6.65 76.50 -130.57
N GLY A 608 5.62 76.99 -129.87
CA GLY A 608 4.95 78.31 -130.06
C GLY A 608 4.92 79.22 -128.81
N THR A 609 4.13 80.31 -128.83
CA THR A 609 3.97 81.29 -127.72
C THR A 609 2.51 81.53 -127.29
N THR A 610 2.27 81.85 -126.01
CA THR A 610 0.99 82.14 -125.35
C THR A 610 1.08 83.35 -124.39
N ILE A 611 -0.03 84.05 -124.11
CA ILE A 611 -0.09 85.20 -123.19
C ILE A 611 -0.63 84.76 -121.82
N VAL A 612 -0.02 85.26 -120.75
CA VAL A 612 -0.38 84.98 -119.36
C VAL A 612 -0.46 86.26 -118.53
N HIS A 613 -1.33 86.28 -117.54
CA HIS A 613 -1.73 87.51 -116.83
C HIS A 613 -1.22 87.58 -115.38
N ASN A 614 -0.35 86.65 -114.99
CA ASN A 614 0.39 86.69 -113.73
C ASN A 614 1.74 85.94 -113.87
N VAL A 615 2.68 86.25 -112.98
CA VAL A 615 4.02 85.61 -112.98
C VAL A 615 3.94 84.12 -112.60
N GLY A 616 2.90 83.70 -111.86
CA GLY A 616 2.68 82.30 -111.50
C GLY A 616 2.47 81.39 -112.72
N ASP A 617 1.67 81.82 -113.70
CA ASP A 617 1.40 81.07 -114.93
C ASP A 617 2.65 80.95 -115.82
N VAL A 618 3.59 81.90 -115.71
CA VAL A 618 4.93 81.78 -116.32
C VAL A 618 5.70 80.61 -115.69
N VAL A 619 5.63 80.47 -114.36
CA VAL A 619 6.35 79.45 -113.59
C VAL A 619 5.69 78.07 -113.71
N THR A 620 4.36 77.98 -113.68
CA THR A 620 3.60 76.72 -113.85
C THR A 620 3.89 76.06 -115.19
N ASN A 621 4.07 76.85 -116.25
CA ASN A 621 4.50 76.33 -117.56
C ASN A 621 5.86 75.62 -117.50
N LEU A 622 6.79 76.15 -116.71
CA LEU A 622 8.13 75.57 -116.52
C LEU A 622 8.12 74.36 -115.57
N ASP A 623 7.29 74.39 -114.52
CA ASP A 623 7.16 73.35 -113.49
C ASP A 623 6.56 72.04 -114.01
N GLY A 624 5.54 72.10 -114.86
CA GLY A 624 4.91 70.89 -115.44
C GLY A 624 5.88 70.00 -116.23
N ARG A 625 6.98 70.57 -116.73
CA ARG A 625 8.05 69.82 -117.41
C ARG A 625 9.00 69.10 -116.44
N VAL A 626 9.12 69.53 -115.19
CA VAL A 626 10.02 68.97 -114.18
C VAL A 626 9.39 67.76 -113.47
N THR A 627 8.11 67.86 -113.13
CA THR A 627 7.34 66.81 -112.42
C THR A 627 7.26 65.47 -113.15
N THR A 628 7.29 65.46 -114.49
CA THR A 628 7.25 64.21 -115.26
C THR A 628 8.49 63.33 -115.03
N ASN A 629 9.66 63.93 -114.78
CA ASN A 629 10.91 63.19 -114.62
C ASN A 629 11.09 62.58 -113.22
N GLU A 630 10.39 63.10 -112.22
CA GLU A 630 10.54 62.69 -110.81
C GLU A 630 9.79 61.37 -110.51
N GLY A 631 8.69 61.09 -111.21
CA GLY A 631 7.82 59.92 -110.97
C GLY A 631 8.41 58.56 -111.34
N ASP A 632 9.35 58.50 -112.29
CA ASP A 632 9.92 57.23 -112.76
C ASP A 632 11.00 56.68 -111.81
N ILE A 633 11.66 57.55 -111.03
CA ILE A 633 12.77 57.18 -110.13
C ILE A 633 12.25 56.57 -108.82
N ALA A 634 11.08 56.96 -108.33
CA ALA A 634 10.51 56.47 -107.07
C ALA A 634 10.15 54.98 -107.08
N LYS A 635 9.67 54.44 -108.20
CA LYS A 635 9.13 53.05 -108.27
C LYS A 635 10.18 51.95 -108.05
N LEU A 636 11.45 52.20 -108.35
CA LEU A 636 12.55 51.23 -108.20
C LEU A 636 13.07 51.11 -106.76
N ALA A 637 12.97 52.19 -105.97
CA ALA A 637 13.43 52.21 -104.58
C ALA A 637 12.53 51.36 -103.67
N ASP A 638 11.22 51.34 -103.92
CA ASP A 638 10.24 50.63 -103.11
C ASP A 638 10.37 49.10 -103.17
N GLN A 639 10.82 48.52 -104.28
CA GLN A 639 10.86 47.06 -104.46
C GLN A 639 12.01 46.34 -103.73
N ILE A 640 13.07 47.07 -103.37
CA ILE A 640 14.24 46.49 -102.67
C ILE A 640 14.06 46.58 -101.15
N GLY A 641 13.43 47.64 -100.65
CA GLY A 641 13.23 47.87 -99.21
C GLY A 641 12.20 46.92 -98.56
N ASN A 642 11.31 46.32 -99.34
CA ASN A 642 10.23 45.46 -98.86
C ASN A 642 10.52 43.95 -98.96
N GLY A 643 11.74 43.54 -99.34
CA GLY A 643 12.19 42.14 -99.29
C GLY A 643 11.44 41.18 -100.23
N THR A 644 10.76 41.71 -101.25
CA THR A 644 9.97 40.92 -102.21
C THR A 644 10.81 40.29 -103.34
N VAL A 645 12.15 40.46 -103.32
CA VAL A 645 13.10 39.86 -104.26
C VAL A 645 14.44 39.51 -103.55
N GLY A 646 14.97 38.27 -103.63
CA GLY A 646 16.22 37.81 -102.96
C GLY A 646 16.30 36.31 -102.57
N LEU A 647 17.40 35.82 -101.94
CA LEU A 647 17.59 34.41 -101.51
C LEU A 647 16.98 34.06 -100.13
N VAL A 648 16.85 35.06 -99.26
CA VAL A 648 16.09 34.97 -98.02
C VAL A 648 14.83 35.79 -98.27
N GLN A 649 13.70 35.09 -98.35
CA GLN A 649 12.43 35.70 -98.64
C GLN A 649 11.52 35.49 -97.45
N GLN A 650 10.84 36.56 -97.06
CA GLN A 650 9.70 36.45 -96.18
C GLN A 650 8.45 36.45 -97.04
N ASP A 651 7.67 35.37 -96.94
CA ASP A 651 6.35 35.37 -97.53
C ASP A 651 5.48 36.43 -96.84
N ALA A 652 4.94 37.36 -97.63
CA ALA A 652 4.27 38.55 -97.11
C ALA A 652 2.99 38.25 -96.29
N THR A 653 2.41 37.05 -96.47
CA THR A 653 1.16 36.61 -95.84
C THR A 653 1.37 35.70 -94.65
N THR A 654 2.20 34.67 -94.78
CA THR A 654 2.44 33.68 -93.73
C THR A 654 3.54 34.09 -92.76
N ARG A 655 4.33 35.11 -93.13
CA ARG A 655 5.52 35.57 -92.40
C ARG A 655 6.61 34.50 -92.24
N ASN A 656 6.44 33.34 -92.87
CA ASN A 656 7.45 32.29 -92.91
C ASN A 656 8.71 32.82 -93.60
N ILE A 657 9.84 32.66 -92.92
CA ILE A 657 11.14 32.94 -93.51
C ILE A 657 11.56 31.67 -94.23
N THR A 658 11.64 31.75 -95.54
CA THR A 658 12.17 30.68 -96.35
C THR A 658 13.59 31.03 -96.76
N VAL A 659 14.50 30.09 -96.53
CA VAL A 659 15.89 30.22 -96.96
C VAL A 659 16.03 29.33 -98.19
N ALA A 660 16.40 29.93 -99.32
CA ALA A 660 16.72 29.19 -100.54
C ALA A 660 15.58 28.31 -101.10
N LYS A 661 14.29 28.64 -100.86
CA LYS A 661 13.14 27.79 -101.27
C LYS A 661 13.06 27.49 -102.77
N ASP A 662 13.58 28.40 -103.59
CA ASP A 662 13.52 28.28 -105.06
C ASP A 662 14.83 27.70 -105.64
N THR A 663 15.69 27.11 -104.80
CA THR A 663 17.00 26.52 -105.16
C THR A 663 17.23 25.18 -104.43
N ASP A 664 17.93 24.22 -105.04
CA ASP A 664 18.18 22.86 -104.49
C ASP A 664 19.38 22.80 -103.50
N GLY A 665 19.49 21.74 -102.68
CA GLY A 665 20.59 21.50 -101.72
C GLY A 665 20.15 20.83 -100.40
N ALA A 666 20.87 19.82 -99.92
CA ALA A 666 20.48 18.99 -98.76
C ALA A 666 21.08 19.43 -97.40
N VAL A 667 21.90 20.47 -97.36
CA VAL A 667 22.58 20.95 -96.15
C VAL A 667 22.39 22.46 -96.01
N VAL A 668 21.96 22.89 -94.82
CA VAL A 668 22.10 24.27 -94.36
C VAL A 668 23.19 24.28 -93.29
N ASP A 669 24.39 24.75 -93.66
CA ASP A 669 25.53 24.81 -92.74
C ASP A 669 25.55 26.15 -92.00
N PHE A 670 25.35 26.10 -90.69
CA PHE A 670 25.38 27.27 -89.81
C PHE A 670 26.74 27.48 -89.13
N THR A 671 27.78 26.71 -89.47
CA THR A 671 29.14 26.94 -88.96
C THR A 671 29.67 28.31 -89.39
N GLY A 672 30.45 28.92 -88.51
CA GLY A 672 31.12 30.20 -88.77
C GLY A 672 32.63 30.04 -88.66
N THR A 673 33.36 31.14 -88.87
CA THR A 673 34.82 31.17 -88.68
C THR A 673 35.27 30.85 -87.25
N ALA A 674 34.36 30.83 -86.27
CA ALA A 674 34.59 30.45 -84.87
C ALA A 674 34.11 29.03 -84.51
N GLY A 675 33.71 28.21 -85.50
CA GLY A 675 33.20 26.84 -85.30
C GLY A 675 31.66 26.73 -85.32
N GLU A 676 31.14 25.64 -84.77
CA GLU A 676 29.69 25.34 -84.69
C GLU A 676 28.94 26.38 -83.86
N ARG A 677 27.68 26.67 -84.22
CA ARG A 677 26.83 27.66 -83.55
C ARG A 677 25.68 27.01 -82.81
N LYS A 678 25.31 27.57 -81.65
CA LYS A 678 24.09 27.21 -80.94
C LYS A 678 22.86 27.79 -81.67
N LEU A 679 21.95 26.92 -82.12
CA LEU A 679 20.64 27.34 -82.60
C LEU A 679 19.70 27.54 -81.40
N ALA A 680 19.47 28.79 -81.02
CA ALA A 680 18.53 29.16 -79.95
C ALA A 680 17.17 29.57 -80.54
N GLY A 681 16.08 29.29 -79.81
CA GLY A 681 14.71 29.61 -80.25
C GLY A 681 13.98 28.51 -81.04
N VAL A 682 14.49 27.27 -81.02
CA VAL A 682 13.84 26.11 -81.65
C VAL A 682 12.70 25.58 -80.77
N ALA A 683 11.47 25.61 -81.28
CA ALA A 683 10.30 25.03 -80.60
C ALA A 683 10.42 23.50 -80.49
N ALA A 684 9.64 22.86 -79.61
CA ALA A 684 9.66 21.40 -79.46
C ALA A 684 9.10 20.75 -80.74
N GLY A 685 9.94 20.02 -81.48
CA GLY A 685 9.56 19.38 -82.74
C GLY A 685 8.78 18.09 -82.54
N GLU A 686 7.96 17.66 -83.50
CA GLU A 686 7.23 16.40 -83.36
C GLU A 686 8.18 15.19 -83.19
N VAL A 687 7.95 14.30 -82.20
CA VAL A 687 8.74 13.07 -82.00
C VAL A 687 7.96 11.88 -82.56
N SER A 688 8.16 11.59 -83.84
CA SER A 688 7.64 10.42 -84.54
C SER A 688 8.69 9.88 -85.53
N SER A 689 8.56 8.64 -85.99
CA SER A 689 9.54 8.03 -86.91
C SER A 689 9.61 8.67 -88.31
N ALA A 690 8.68 9.58 -88.63
CA ALA A 690 8.62 10.32 -89.88
C ALA A 690 8.98 11.81 -89.75
N SER A 691 9.20 12.30 -88.53
CA SER A 691 9.46 13.72 -88.29
C SER A 691 10.83 14.15 -88.83
N THR A 692 10.85 15.30 -89.51
CA THR A 692 12.07 15.98 -89.97
C THR A 692 12.34 17.26 -89.18
N GLU A 693 11.64 17.46 -88.06
CA GLU A 693 11.78 18.64 -87.21
C GLU A 693 12.96 18.48 -86.24
N ALA A 694 13.62 19.58 -85.89
CA ALA A 694 14.69 19.54 -84.91
C ALA A 694 14.12 19.35 -83.50
N VAL A 695 14.54 18.29 -82.81
CA VAL A 695 14.21 18.09 -81.39
C VAL A 695 14.99 19.06 -80.52
N ASN A 696 14.34 19.66 -79.53
CA ASN A 696 15.00 20.56 -78.60
C ASN A 696 15.39 19.84 -77.30
N GLY A 697 16.24 20.49 -76.49
CA GLY A 697 16.80 19.89 -75.27
C GLY A 697 15.75 19.43 -74.24
N SER A 698 14.56 20.05 -74.21
CA SER A 698 13.50 19.66 -73.28
C SER A 698 12.87 18.30 -73.61
N GLN A 699 12.83 17.95 -74.90
CA GLN A 699 12.26 16.67 -75.37
C GLN A 699 13.21 15.51 -75.10
N LEU A 700 14.52 15.73 -75.29
CA LEU A 700 15.54 14.75 -74.95
C LEU A 700 15.62 14.52 -73.43
N HIS A 701 15.47 15.59 -72.63
CA HIS A 701 15.41 15.48 -71.17
C HIS A 701 14.18 14.69 -70.70
N GLY A 702 13.01 14.90 -71.33
CA GLY A 702 11.80 14.12 -71.03
C GLY A 702 11.94 12.62 -71.31
N VAL A 703 12.68 12.23 -72.36
CA VAL A 703 13.01 10.82 -72.63
C VAL A 703 13.96 10.26 -71.56
N ALA A 704 14.98 11.03 -71.15
CA ALA A 704 15.91 10.61 -70.10
C ALA A 704 15.20 10.37 -68.74
N ASP A 705 14.20 11.20 -68.41
CA ASP A 705 13.46 11.11 -67.15
C ASP A 705 12.54 9.89 -67.07
N SER A 706 11.94 9.55 -68.21
CA SER A 706 11.18 8.30 -68.39
C SER A 706 12.05 7.07 -68.18
N VAL A 707 13.28 7.06 -68.70
CA VAL A 707 14.22 5.93 -68.55
C VAL A 707 14.73 5.81 -67.10
N ALA A 708 15.02 6.93 -66.43
CA ALA A 708 15.43 6.93 -65.02
C ALA A 708 14.34 6.32 -64.11
N SER A 709 13.08 6.68 -64.36
CA SER A 709 11.92 6.12 -63.66
C SER A 709 11.71 4.62 -63.93
N ALA A 710 11.94 4.16 -65.17
CA ALA A 710 11.76 2.76 -65.55
C ALA A 710 12.83 1.81 -64.97
N ILE A 711 14.07 2.29 -64.77
CA ILE A 711 15.14 1.51 -64.13
C ILE A 711 14.91 1.38 -62.61
N GLY A 712 14.34 2.40 -61.96
CA GLY A 712 14.04 2.39 -60.53
C GLY A 712 15.30 2.43 -59.65
N GLY A 713 15.18 2.08 -58.36
CA GLY A 713 16.32 2.05 -57.43
C GLY A 713 16.88 3.43 -57.02
N GLY A 714 16.10 4.51 -57.18
CA GLY A 714 16.51 5.88 -56.83
C GLY A 714 17.22 6.67 -57.94
N SER A 715 17.26 6.16 -59.17
CA SER A 715 17.85 6.84 -60.34
C SER A 715 17.08 8.12 -60.73
N THR A 716 17.81 9.16 -61.15
CA THR A 716 17.31 10.50 -61.53
C THR A 716 18.10 11.08 -62.71
N VAL A 717 17.53 12.05 -63.45
CA VAL A 717 18.25 12.77 -64.52
C VAL A 717 18.98 13.99 -63.97
N ASN A 718 20.25 14.15 -64.35
CA ASN A 718 21.09 15.29 -63.99
C ASN A 718 20.85 16.50 -64.92
N PRO A 719 21.26 17.72 -64.51
CA PRO A 719 21.13 18.92 -65.33
C PRO A 719 21.81 18.88 -66.71
N ASP A 720 22.75 17.97 -66.92
CA ASP A 720 23.44 17.74 -68.20
C ASP A 720 22.74 16.70 -69.11
N GLY A 721 21.64 16.09 -68.65
CA GLY A 721 20.87 15.08 -69.37
C GLY A 721 21.29 13.63 -69.12
N SER A 722 22.31 13.35 -68.29
CA SER A 722 22.72 11.99 -67.90
C SER A 722 21.83 11.40 -66.78
N ILE A 723 21.69 10.07 -66.69
CA ILE A 723 20.89 9.38 -65.65
C ILE A 723 21.82 8.81 -64.57
N THR A 724 21.51 9.04 -63.29
CA THR A 724 22.26 8.47 -62.15
C THR A 724 22.02 6.96 -62.03
N ALA A 725 23.04 6.22 -61.57
CA ALA A 725 22.96 4.76 -61.48
C ALA A 725 21.96 4.30 -60.39
N PRO A 726 21.21 3.20 -60.61
CA PRO A 726 20.27 2.68 -59.62
C PRO A 726 20.96 2.08 -58.40
N SER A 727 20.23 1.89 -57.31
CA SER A 727 20.68 1.23 -56.09
C SER A 727 19.67 0.16 -55.66
N PHE A 728 20.03 -1.11 -55.79
CA PHE A 728 19.19 -2.25 -55.43
C PHE A 728 19.79 -3.01 -54.26
N THR A 729 19.00 -3.27 -53.22
CA THR A 729 19.42 -4.05 -52.05
C THR A 729 19.06 -5.53 -52.25
N VAL A 730 20.06 -6.41 -52.30
CA VAL A 730 19.92 -7.87 -52.47
C VAL A 730 20.56 -8.63 -51.30
N GLY A 731 20.22 -9.89 -51.07
CA GLY A 731 20.81 -10.67 -49.96
C GLY A 731 22.27 -11.05 -50.22
N ASP A 732 23.15 -11.01 -49.22
CA ASP A 732 24.58 -11.32 -49.37
C ASP A 732 24.91 -12.82 -49.34
N GLY A 733 23.91 -13.67 -49.08
CA GLY A 733 24.06 -15.12 -48.97
C GLY A 733 24.36 -15.65 -47.56
N ASN A 734 24.58 -14.77 -46.57
CA ASN A 734 24.91 -15.11 -45.18
C ASN A 734 23.92 -14.51 -44.16
N GLY A 735 22.71 -14.17 -44.61
CA GLY A 735 21.66 -13.61 -43.75
C GLY A 735 21.67 -12.07 -43.64
N GLY A 736 22.55 -11.38 -44.37
CA GLY A 736 22.59 -9.92 -44.51
C GLY A 736 22.17 -9.43 -45.90
N THR A 737 22.37 -8.14 -46.17
CA THR A 737 22.10 -7.51 -47.48
C THR A 737 23.32 -6.77 -48.04
N THR A 738 23.40 -6.68 -49.37
CA THR A 738 24.42 -5.96 -50.14
C THR A 738 23.73 -5.12 -51.21
N ILE A 739 24.32 -3.98 -51.57
CA ILE A 739 23.75 -3.06 -52.56
C ILE A 739 24.47 -3.23 -53.90
N VAL A 740 23.71 -3.33 -54.98
CA VAL A 740 24.22 -3.44 -56.37
C VAL A 740 23.57 -2.39 -57.27
N HIS A 741 24.31 -1.95 -58.29
CA HIS A 741 23.98 -0.74 -59.05
C HIS A 741 23.55 -1.00 -60.51
N ASN A 742 23.31 -2.26 -60.86
CA ASN A 742 22.66 -2.64 -62.10
C ASN A 742 21.93 -3.98 -61.91
N ILE A 743 21.01 -4.29 -62.83
CA ILE A 743 20.17 -5.49 -62.75
C ILE A 743 20.98 -6.78 -63.03
N GLY A 744 22.05 -6.72 -63.81
CA GLY A 744 22.91 -7.89 -64.10
C GLY A 744 23.59 -8.45 -62.84
N ASP A 745 24.05 -7.56 -61.96
CA ASP A 745 24.67 -7.94 -60.69
C ASP A 745 23.64 -8.50 -59.69
N VAL A 746 22.39 -8.00 -59.71
CA VAL A 746 21.27 -8.58 -58.93
C VAL A 746 21.06 -10.04 -59.30
N VAL A 747 21.01 -10.35 -60.60
CA VAL A 747 20.78 -11.70 -61.11
C VAL A 747 21.97 -12.62 -60.79
N THR A 748 23.19 -12.11 -60.96
CA THR A 748 24.43 -12.86 -60.64
C THR A 748 24.51 -13.21 -59.14
N ASN A 749 24.10 -12.30 -58.25
CA ASN A 749 24.01 -12.58 -56.81
C ASN A 749 22.99 -13.69 -56.50
N ILE A 750 21.81 -13.67 -57.11
CA ILE A 750 20.77 -14.68 -56.91
C ILE A 750 21.25 -16.04 -57.42
N ASP A 751 21.89 -16.10 -58.59
CA ASP A 751 22.43 -17.33 -59.18
C ASP A 751 23.48 -18.00 -58.29
N GLY A 752 24.45 -17.23 -57.79
CA GLY A 752 25.47 -17.74 -56.87
C GLY A 752 24.88 -18.32 -55.56
N ARG A 753 23.79 -17.75 -55.06
CA ARG A 753 23.07 -18.28 -53.89
C ARG A 753 22.35 -19.60 -54.19
N VAL A 754 21.83 -19.76 -55.41
CA VAL A 754 21.22 -21.03 -55.86
C VAL A 754 22.28 -22.12 -55.94
N THR A 755 23.47 -21.84 -56.50
CA THR A 755 24.61 -22.77 -56.54
C THR A 755 25.08 -23.18 -55.13
N ASN A 756 25.16 -22.24 -54.18
CA ASN A 756 25.55 -22.55 -52.80
C ASN A 756 24.54 -23.48 -52.09
N ASN A 757 23.25 -23.30 -52.35
CA ASN A 757 22.21 -24.18 -51.80
C ASN A 757 22.31 -25.62 -52.34
N GLU A 758 22.65 -25.79 -53.62
CA GLU A 758 22.87 -27.11 -54.24
C GLU A 758 24.07 -27.85 -53.59
N GLY A 759 25.15 -27.13 -53.28
CA GLY A 759 26.30 -27.66 -52.54
C GLY A 759 25.99 -28.04 -51.09
N ALA A 760 25.18 -27.24 -50.38
CA ALA A 760 24.75 -27.54 -49.02
C ALA A 760 23.90 -28.84 -48.95
N ILE A 761 23.01 -29.04 -49.92
CA ILE A 761 22.19 -30.26 -50.03
C ILE A 761 23.08 -31.49 -50.29
N THR A 762 24.12 -31.37 -51.12
CA THR A 762 25.09 -32.44 -51.36
C THR A 762 25.88 -32.79 -50.10
N THR A 763 26.23 -31.79 -49.30
CA THR A 763 26.93 -31.96 -48.02
C THR A 763 26.06 -32.73 -47.01
N ILE A 764 24.78 -32.39 -46.88
CA ILE A 764 23.81 -33.11 -46.03
C ILE A 764 23.73 -34.60 -46.43
N ASN A 765 23.68 -34.91 -47.72
CA ASN A 765 23.63 -36.30 -48.21
C ASN A 765 24.88 -37.10 -47.84
N ASN A 766 26.07 -36.50 -47.96
CA ASN A 766 27.33 -37.14 -47.57
C ASN A 766 27.42 -37.36 -46.05
N GLN A 767 26.97 -36.39 -45.26
CA GLN A 767 26.92 -36.50 -43.80
C GLN A 767 25.96 -37.62 -43.35
N LEU A 768 24.85 -37.84 -44.05
CA LEU A 768 23.91 -38.93 -43.73
C LEU A 768 24.53 -40.30 -44.03
N ALA A 769 25.30 -40.42 -45.12
CA ALA A 769 25.98 -41.66 -45.52
C ALA A 769 27.17 -42.02 -44.60
N ALA A 770 27.85 -41.02 -44.04
CA ALA A 770 28.93 -41.19 -43.08
C ALA A 770 28.45 -41.39 -41.62
N GLY A 771 27.14 -41.35 -41.35
CA GLY A 771 26.58 -41.41 -39.99
C GLY A 771 26.86 -40.16 -39.16
N GLU A 772 27.19 -39.04 -39.81
CA GLU A 772 27.48 -37.74 -39.20
C GLU A 772 26.23 -36.89 -38.99
N ILE A 773 25.04 -37.31 -39.46
CA ILE A 773 23.71 -36.77 -39.13
C ILE A 773 22.70 -37.93 -39.07
N GLY A 774 21.67 -37.90 -38.21
CA GLY A 774 20.67 -38.99 -38.05
C GLY A 774 20.41 -39.42 -36.60
N LEU A 775 19.49 -40.38 -36.36
CA LEU A 775 19.21 -40.91 -35.01
C LEU A 775 20.30 -41.86 -34.51
N VAL A 776 20.94 -42.64 -35.36
CA VAL A 776 22.12 -43.44 -34.97
C VAL A 776 23.33 -42.76 -35.58
N ARG A 777 24.13 -42.09 -34.76
CA ARG A 777 25.32 -41.35 -35.20
C ARG A 777 26.57 -41.95 -34.60
N GLN A 778 27.64 -41.98 -35.38
CA GLN A 778 28.97 -42.25 -34.85
C GLN A 778 29.74 -40.94 -34.76
N ASP A 779 30.31 -40.65 -33.59
CA ASP A 779 31.27 -39.57 -33.48
C ASP A 779 32.55 -39.97 -34.21
N ALA A 780 32.88 -39.24 -35.28
CA ALA A 780 34.01 -39.55 -36.15
C ALA A 780 35.39 -39.41 -35.43
N THR A 781 35.43 -38.73 -34.29
CA THR A 781 36.65 -38.43 -33.52
C THR A 781 36.85 -39.41 -32.36
N THR A 782 35.77 -39.75 -31.64
CA THR A 782 35.83 -40.64 -30.47
C THR A 782 35.40 -42.08 -30.79
N GLY A 783 34.84 -42.32 -31.98
CA GLY A 783 34.28 -43.61 -32.39
C GLY A 783 32.98 -43.98 -31.68
N THR A 784 32.48 -43.13 -30.79
CA THR A 784 31.30 -43.38 -29.94
C THR A 784 30.03 -43.42 -30.79
N ILE A 785 29.26 -44.51 -30.71
CA ILE A 785 27.98 -44.64 -31.40
C ILE A 785 26.88 -44.18 -30.43
N THR A 786 26.14 -43.16 -30.83
CA THR A 786 25.03 -42.57 -30.07
C THR A 786 23.71 -42.85 -30.78
N VAL A 787 22.66 -43.13 -30.01
CA VAL A 787 21.31 -43.45 -30.54
C VAL A 787 20.31 -42.48 -29.94
N GLY A 788 19.66 -41.68 -30.80
CA GLY A 788 18.67 -40.67 -30.45
C GLY A 788 19.22 -39.45 -29.72
N ALA A 789 20.53 -39.37 -29.44
CA ALA A 789 21.10 -38.39 -28.51
C ALA A 789 20.84 -36.91 -28.89
N SER A 790 20.67 -36.60 -30.19
CA SER A 790 20.41 -35.23 -30.67
C SER A 790 18.92 -34.92 -30.87
N THR A 791 18.01 -35.82 -30.44
CA THR A 791 16.54 -35.74 -30.63
C THR A 791 15.80 -36.19 -29.37
N GLY A 792 14.59 -35.68 -29.08
CA GLY A 792 13.86 -36.06 -27.86
C GLY A 792 13.24 -37.48 -27.88
N GLY A 793 13.27 -38.17 -26.74
CA GLY A 793 12.63 -39.48 -26.48
C GLY A 793 13.25 -40.18 -25.27
N THR A 794 12.48 -40.93 -24.47
CA THR A 794 12.97 -41.54 -23.20
C THR A 794 13.10 -43.07 -23.23
N SER A 795 12.77 -43.73 -24.36
CA SER A 795 12.82 -45.19 -24.47
C SER A 795 13.38 -45.65 -25.80
N VAL A 796 14.36 -46.55 -25.74
CA VAL A 796 14.90 -47.29 -26.89
C VAL A 796 14.49 -48.75 -26.74
N ASN A 797 13.54 -49.21 -27.57
CA ASN A 797 13.05 -50.59 -27.53
C ASN A 797 13.82 -51.48 -28.51
N PHE A 798 14.55 -52.47 -28.00
CA PHE A 798 15.34 -53.44 -28.78
C PHE A 798 14.60 -54.74 -29.12
N ALA A 799 13.33 -54.88 -28.70
CA ALA A 799 12.53 -56.05 -29.02
C ALA A 799 12.28 -56.14 -30.53
N GLY A 800 12.56 -57.31 -31.12
CA GLY A 800 12.19 -57.62 -32.50
C GLY A 800 10.85 -58.33 -32.58
N THR A 801 10.39 -58.64 -33.79
CA THR A 801 9.18 -59.45 -34.02
C THR A 801 9.27 -60.88 -33.43
N GLY A 802 10.46 -61.33 -33.01
CA GLY A 802 10.69 -62.59 -32.30
C GLY A 802 10.83 -62.49 -30.77
N GLY A 803 10.60 -61.31 -30.17
CA GLY A 803 10.67 -61.08 -28.72
C GLY A 803 11.92 -60.32 -28.23
N PRO A 804 12.16 -60.26 -26.90
CA PRO A 804 13.32 -59.61 -26.29
C PRO A 804 14.64 -60.21 -26.77
N ARG A 805 15.67 -59.38 -26.95
CA ARG A 805 17.01 -59.80 -27.41
C ARG A 805 18.01 -59.73 -26.26
N THR A 806 19.00 -60.63 -26.26
CA THR A 806 20.16 -60.53 -25.37
C THR A 806 21.12 -59.45 -25.90
N LEU A 807 21.50 -58.50 -25.04
CA LEU A 807 22.44 -57.43 -25.40
C LEU A 807 23.85 -57.85 -24.93
N SER A 808 24.68 -58.37 -25.85
CA SER A 808 26.05 -58.81 -25.57
C SER A 808 27.09 -57.81 -26.07
N GLY A 809 28.27 -57.79 -25.43
CA GLY A 809 29.35 -56.85 -25.78
C GLY A 809 29.30 -55.49 -25.06
N VAL A 810 28.40 -55.33 -24.07
CA VAL A 810 28.31 -54.15 -23.21
C VAL A 810 29.38 -54.22 -22.12
N GLY A 811 30.14 -53.14 -21.92
CA GLY A 811 31.13 -53.02 -20.85
C GLY A 811 30.49 -52.88 -19.45
N ASN A 812 31.27 -53.05 -18.38
CA ASN A 812 30.80 -52.80 -17.02
C ASN A 812 30.40 -51.32 -16.87
N GLY A 813 29.13 -51.05 -16.52
CA GLY A 813 28.60 -49.71 -16.37
C GLY A 813 29.18 -48.95 -15.18
N VAL A 814 29.78 -47.80 -15.42
CA VAL A 814 30.43 -47.00 -14.38
C VAL A 814 29.51 -45.87 -13.90
N ASN A 815 28.66 -45.34 -14.77
CA ASN A 815 27.68 -44.30 -14.45
C ASN A 815 26.32 -44.90 -14.07
N ASP A 816 25.50 -44.17 -13.31
CA ASP A 816 24.19 -44.64 -12.79
C ASP A 816 23.19 -45.04 -13.88
N ASP A 817 23.39 -44.52 -15.09
CA ASP A 817 22.60 -44.69 -16.30
C ASP A 817 23.25 -45.64 -17.32
N ASP A 818 24.41 -46.22 -16.97
CA ASP A 818 24.99 -47.33 -17.73
C ASP A 818 24.26 -48.65 -17.42
N ALA A 819 24.22 -49.55 -18.40
CA ALA A 819 23.69 -50.90 -18.17
C ALA A 819 24.64 -51.72 -17.28
N VAL A 820 24.17 -52.13 -16.11
CA VAL A 820 24.91 -52.99 -15.18
C VAL A 820 25.11 -54.38 -15.78
N THR A 821 26.35 -54.86 -15.86
CA THR A 821 26.64 -56.22 -16.34
C THR A 821 26.46 -57.25 -15.22
N ILE A 822 26.23 -58.51 -15.58
CA ILE A 822 26.23 -59.64 -14.64
C ILE A 822 27.58 -59.73 -13.87
N ALA A 823 28.68 -59.26 -14.44
CA ALA A 823 29.98 -59.24 -13.76
C ALA A 823 30.01 -58.24 -12.60
N GLN A 824 29.32 -57.10 -12.71
CA GLN A 824 29.24 -56.09 -11.66
C GLN A 824 28.32 -56.51 -10.52
N LEU A 825 27.20 -57.15 -10.84
CA LEU A 825 26.30 -57.68 -9.84
C LEU A 825 26.92 -58.84 -9.03
N LYS A 826 27.89 -59.56 -9.61
CA LYS A 826 28.74 -60.54 -8.89
C LYS A 826 29.77 -59.86 -7.98
N ALA A 827 30.33 -58.72 -8.40
CA ALA A 827 31.34 -57.99 -7.63
C ALA A 827 30.77 -57.37 -6.34
N THR A 828 29.46 -57.10 -6.29
CA THR A 828 28.77 -56.61 -5.08
C THR A 828 28.40 -57.71 -4.08
N GLY A 829 28.66 -58.98 -4.39
CA GLY A 829 28.37 -60.11 -3.51
C GLY A 829 26.89 -60.48 -3.39
N LEU A 830 26.02 -59.83 -4.16
CA LEU A 830 24.56 -60.02 -4.14
C LEU A 830 24.10 -61.29 -4.88
N ILE A 831 24.88 -61.80 -5.83
CA ILE A 831 24.59 -63.04 -6.58
C ILE A 831 25.82 -63.95 -6.69
N ASP A 832 25.60 -65.26 -6.85
CA ASP A 832 26.65 -66.24 -7.11
C ASP A 832 27.10 -66.26 -8.59
N TYR A 833 28.06 -67.12 -8.90
CA TYR A 833 28.64 -67.25 -10.26
C TYR A 833 27.64 -67.78 -11.31
N THR A 834 26.50 -68.33 -10.89
CA THR A 834 25.40 -68.78 -11.77
C THR A 834 24.30 -67.72 -11.95
N GLY A 835 24.35 -66.64 -11.16
CA GLY A 835 23.37 -65.56 -11.19
C GLY A 835 22.28 -65.66 -10.13
N LYS A 836 22.47 -66.46 -9.08
CA LYS A 836 21.48 -66.68 -8.01
C LYS A 836 21.80 -65.85 -6.75
N GLU A 837 20.81 -65.20 -6.16
CA GLU A 837 20.97 -64.23 -5.05
C GLU A 837 21.50 -64.86 -3.74
N LEU A 838 22.44 -64.17 -3.06
CA LEU A 838 23.00 -64.47 -1.72
C LEU A 838 22.64 -63.31 -0.78
N GLY A 839 21.95 -63.60 0.34
CA GLY A 839 21.30 -62.57 1.16
C GLY A 839 22.25 -61.57 1.84
N ALA A 840 22.27 -60.34 1.33
CA ALA A 840 22.77 -59.15 2.04
C ALA A 840 21.77 -58.71 3.11
N VAL A 841 22.24 -57.94 4.11
CA VAL A 841 21.34 -57.19 4.99
C VAL A 841 20.64 -56.15 4.11
N VAL A 842 19.35 -56.32 3.93
CA VAL A 842 18.53 -55.46 3.08
C VAL A 842 18.16 -54.23 3.91
N TYR A 843 18.45 -53.04 3.39
CA TYR A 843 17.89 -51.80 3.93
C TYR A 843 16.38 -51.80 3.69
N ASP A 844 15.61 -51.32 4.65
CA ASP A 844 14.15 -51.35 4.60
C ASP A 844 13.58 -50.48 3.47
N GLY A 845 14.39 -49.59 2.89
CA GLY A 845 14.07 -48.71 1.77
C GLY A 845 15.30 -48.35 0.92
N ILE A 846 15.07 -47.74 -0.25
CA ILE A 846 16.11 -47.39 -1.23
C ILE A 846 17.01 -46.23 -0.77
N ASP A 847 16.58 -45.47 0.24
CA ASP A 847 17.30 -44.33 0.81
C ASP A 847 18.46 -44.78 1.72
N LEU A 848 18.60 -46.10 1.94
CA LEU A 848 19.63 -46.74 2.76
C LEU A 848 19.65 -46.22 4.22
N ASP A 849 18.51 -45.75 4.71
CA ASP A 849 18.34 -45.03 5.98
C ASP A 849 17.91 -45.93 7.15
N SER A 850 17.33 -47.10 6.86
CA SER A 850 16.82 -48.04 7.87
C SER A 850 17.21 -49.48 7.57
N VAL A 851 17.52 -50.26 8.60
CA VAL A 851 17.78 -51.71 8.53
C VAL A 851 17.03 -52.40 9.68
N THR A 852 16.07 -53.27 9.36
CA THR A 852 15.35 -54.06 10.36
C THR A 852 16.00 -55.44 10.52
N PHE A 853 16.61 -55.69 11.69
CA PHE A 853 17.21 -56.98 12.01
C PHE A 853 16.19 -57.99 12.57
N GLY A 854 15.62 -58.82 11.70
CA GLY A 854 14.44 -59.69 11.95
C GLY A 854 14.59 -60.92 12.88
N GLY A 855 15.47 -60.91 13.88
CA GLY A 855 15.57 -61.99 14.88
C GLY A 855 14.36 -62.00 15.84
N MET A 856 13.79 -63.17 16.16
CA MET A 856 12.59 -63.34 17.01
C MET A 856 12.71 -62.70 18.43
N ASN A 857 13.93 -62.43 18.88
CA ASN A 857 14.23 -61.73 20.14
C ASN A 857 15.15 -60.50 19.92
N GLY A 858 15.22 -59.97 18.69
CA GLY A 858 16.22 -59.01 18.25
C GLY A 858 17.57 -59.64 17.87
N THR A 859 18.43 -58.89 17.18
CA THR A 859 19.79 -59.31 16.79
C THR A 859 20.82 -58.54 17.60
N ALA A 860 21.74 -59.24 18.27
CA ALA A 860 22.79 -58.58 19.05
C ALA A 860 23.93 -58.07 18.14
N LEU A 861 24.22 -56.76 18.20
CA LEU A 861 25.36 -56.15 17.52
C LEU A 861 26.56 -56.14 18.47
N HIS A 862 27.53 -57.02 18.24
CA HIS A 862 28.74 -57.16 19.07
C HIS A 862 29.94 -56.39 18.47
N ASN A 863 30.91 -56.02 19.32
CA ASN A 863 32.17 -55.35 18.94
C ASN A 863 32.01 -53.93 18.35
N VAL A 864 31.07 -53.14 18.87
CA VAL A 864 30.87 -51.73 18.50
C VAL A 864 31.77 -50.82 19.35
N ALA A 865 32.69 -50.09 18.70
CA ALA A 865 33.57 -49.11 19.36
C ALA A 865 32.76 -47.93 19.95
N PRO A 866 33.28 -47.17 20.94
CA PRO A 866 32.59 -45.99 21.44
C PRO A 866 32.38 -44.97 20.31
N GLY A 867 31.11 -44.64 20.01
CA GLY A 867 30.75 -43.66 18.99
C GLY A 867 31.04 -42.22 19.42
N LEU A 868 31.31 -41.32 18.49
CA LEU A 868 31.53 -39.92 18.85
C LEU A 868 30.24 -39.27 19.40
N ILE A 869 30.28 -38.64 20.57
CA ILE A 869 29.13 -37.87 21.11
C ILE A 869 29.30 -36.40 20.73
N ALA A 870 28.79 -36.02 19.57
CA ALA A 870 28.82 -34.65 19.04
C ALA A 870 27.57 -34.38 18.19
N SER A 871 27.19 -33.11 18.05
CA SER A 871 26.07 -32.71 17.18
C SER A 871 26.36 -33.15 15.73
N GLY A 872 25.50 -34.02 15.19
CA GLY A 872 25.63 -34.60 13.84
C GLY A 872 26.32 -35.97 13.76
N SER A 873 26.74 -36.55 14.89
CA SER A 873 27.31 -37.92 14.89
C SER A 873 26.25 -38.98 14.61
N MET A 874 26.57 -39.90 13.69
CA MET A 874 25.74 -41.05 13.33
C MET A 874 26.32 -42.37 13.88
N ASP A 875 27.34 -42.28 14.75
CA ASP A 875 27.97 -43.46 15.33
C ASP A 875 27.02 -44.13 16.33
N ALA A 876 26.97 -45.46 16.29
CA ALA A 876 26.23 -46.23 17.28
C ALA A 876 26.88 -46.11 18.67
N VAL A 877 26.16 -45.52 19.62
CA VAL A 877 26.62 -45.44 21.02
C VAL A 877 26.57 -46.84 21.66
N ASN A 878 27.70 -47.29 22.19
CA ASN A 878 27.75 -48.61 22.83
C ASN A 878 27.29 -48.54 24.29
N GLY A 879 27.04 -49.70 24.90
CA GLY A 879 26.54 -49.79 26.28
C GLY A 879 27.42 -49.09 27.34
N GLY A 880 28.72 -48.94 27.09
CA GLY A 880 29.64 -48.20 27.97
C GLY A 880 29.40 -46.69 27.98
N GLN A 881 28.95 -46.11 26.86
CA GLN A 881 28.67 -44.68 26.75
C GLN A 881 27.33 -44.30 27.37
N LEU A 882 26.32 -45.19 27.25
CA LEU A 882 25.04 -45.02 27.92
C LEU A 882 25.17 -45.10 29.45
N TYR A 883 26.07 -45.96 29.94
CA TYR A 883 26.38 -46.05 31.37
C TYR A 883 27.06 -44.79 31.92
N ALA A 884 27.92 -44.13 31.13
CA ALA A 884 28.53 -42.85 31.50
C ALA A 884 27.50 -41.71 31.55
N LEU A 885 26.58 -41.65 30.58
CA LEU A 885 25.47 -40.69 30.58
C LEU A 885 24.51 -40.90 31.77
N GLN A 886 24.28 -42.15 32.18
CA GLN A 886 23.47 -42.49 33.36
C GLN A 886 24.09 -41.93 34.67
N GLN A 887 25.42 -41.89 34.78
CA GLN A 887 26.10 -41.30 35.94
C GLN A 887 25.99 -39.77 35.96
N ASP A 888 26.11 -39.11 34.81
CA ASP A 888 25.94 -37.65 34.68
C ASP A 888 24.49 -37.21 34.98
N PHE A 889 23.52 -38.00 34.52
CA PHE A 889 22.11 -37.76 34.83
C PHE A 889 21.79 -37.95 36.32
N ALA A 890 22.43 -38.92 36.99
CA ALA A 890 22.28 -39.12 38.43
C ALA A 890 22.83 -37.94 39.26
N LEU A 891 23.91 -37.29 38.78
CA LEU A 891 24.47 -36.09 39.40
C LEU A 891 23.58 -34.85 39.18
N GLN A 892 23.03 -34.66 37.98
CA GLN A 892 22.08 -33.57 37.68
C GLN A 892 20.74 -33.74 38.40
N TYR A 893 20.23 -34.98 38.52
CA TYR A 893 19.02 -35.27 39.30
C TYR A 893 19.22 -35.00 40.79
N GLY A 894 20.41 -35.25 41.34
CA GLY A 894 20.78 -34.86 42.71
C GLY A 894 20.79 -33.34 42.94
N GLN A 895 21.27 -32.57 41.95
CA GLN A 895 21.24 -31.10 42.02
C GLN A 895 19.82 -30.53 41.87
N LEU A 896 19.01 -31.11 40.97
CA LEU A 896 17.61 -30.72 40.79
C LEU A 896 16.74 -31.12 41.99
N SER A 897 17.00 -32.27 42.62
CA SER A 897 16.36 -32.69 43.88
C SER A 897 16.68 -31.74 45.03
N GLY A 898 17.90 -31.16 45.06
CA GLY A 898 18.28 -30.12 46.02
C GLY A 898 17.54 -28.80 45.78
N GLN A 899 17.44 -28.36 44.52
CA GLN A 899 16.67 -27.16 44.14
C GLN A 899 15.16 -27.32 44.36
N LEU A 900 14.62 -28.53 44.18
CA LEU A 900 13.23 -28.86 44.44
C LEU A 900 12.94 -28.99 45.95
N GLY A 901 13.92 -29.41 46.76
CA GLY A 901 13.85 -29.36 48.22
C GLY A 901 13.79 -27.93 48.76
N ASP A 902 14.60 -27.03 48.22
CA ASP A 902 14.55 -25.58 48.53
C ASP A 902 13.21 -24.95 48.09
N LEU A 903 12.68 -25.37 46.94
CA LEU A 903 11.37 -24.91 46.47
C LEU A 903 10.23 -25.46 47.32
N SER A 904 10.32 -26.72 47.78
CA SER A 904 9.34 -27.36 48.67
C SER A 904 9.31 -26.70 50.05
N ASN A 905 10.46 -26.26 50.57
CA ASN A 905 10.54 -25.50 51.83
C ASN A 905 9.96 -24.08 51.65
N ARG A 906 10.24 -23.41 50.52
CA ARG A 906 9.64 -22.10 50.20
C ARG A 906 8.12 -22.14 50.00
N VAL A 907 7.59 -23.25 49.50
CA VAL A 907 6.14 -23.47 49.40
C VAL A 907 5.54 -23.80 50.76
N GLY A 908 6.25 -24.56 51.62
CA GLY A 908 5.84 -24.81 53.00
C GLY A 908 5.77 -23.53 53.85
N ASP A 909 6.74 -22.64 53.74
CA ASP A 909 6.77 -21.35 54.44
C ASP A 909 5.66 -20.38 53.98
N LEU A 910 5.12 -20.59 52.77
CA LEU A 910 4.02 -19.80 52.21
C LEU A 910 2.65 -20.32 52.65
N GLU A 911 2.54 -21.61 52.98
CA GLU A 911 1.29 -22.25 53.43
C GLU A 911 1.08 -22.17 54.96
N THR A 912 2.12 -21.89 55.75
CA THR A 912 2.02 -21.73 57.21
C THR A 912 2.54 -20.37 57.69
N GLY A 913 1.65 -19.38 57.78
CA GLY A 913 2.01 -18.05 58.28
C GLY A 913 2.54 -18.02 59.72
N SER A 914 3.56 -17.18 59.91
CA SER A 914 4.12 -16.62 61.16
C SER A 914 5.43 -17.23 61.70
N GLY A 915 6.51 -16.43 61.67
CA GLY A 915 7.56 -16.47 62.71
C GLY A 915 9.03 -16.47 62.27
N SER A 916 9.56 -15.29 61.95
CA SER A 916 10.92 -14.78 62.29
C SER A 916 12.17 -15.67 62.13
N GLY A 917 13.11 -15.26 61.26
CA GLY A 917 14.53 -15.53 61.49
C GLY A 917 15.52 -15.51 60.30
N GLY A 918 15.84 -14.32 59.77
CA GLY A 918 17.19 -13.93 59.32
C GLY A 918 17.83 -14.56 58.05
N GLY A 919 17.98 -13.75 56.99
CA GLY A 919 19.00 -13.98 55.94
C GLY A 919 18.66 -13.45 54.54
N SER A 920 19.15 -12.25 54.23
CA SER A 920 19.18 -11.50 52.96
C SER A 920 18.87 -12.20 51.62
N GLY A 921 17.97 -11.57 50.82
CA GLY A 921 18.00 -11.69 49.35
C GLY A 921 16.68 -11.49 48.59
N GLY A 922 16.15 -10.26 48.55
CA GLY A 922 15.35 -9.68 47.45
C GLY A 922 14.13 -10.43 46.86
N GLY A 923 12.91 -9.95 47.19
CA GLY A 923 11.74 -10.05 46.30
C GLY A 923 10.43 -10.47 46.97
N MET A 924 9.57 -9.47 47.24
CA MET A 924 8.13 -9.55 47.59
C MET A 924 7.76 -10.22 48.93
N GLY A 925 7.72 -9.42 50.01
CA GLY A 925 6.97 -9.75 51.24
C GLY A 925 5.61 -9.02 51.28
N PRO A 926 4.53 -9.63 51.81
CA PRO A 926 3.26 -8.95 52.01
C PRO A 926 3.37 -8.07 53.26
N GLY A 927 3.38 -6.76 53.08
CA GLY A 927 3.28 -5.84 54.20
C GLY A 927 1.85 -5.78 54.74
N THR A 928 1.74 -5.41 56.01
CA THR A 928 0.57 -5.49 56.89
C THR A 928 -0.51 -4.46 56.55
N GLY A 929 -1.16 -4.60 55.40
CA GLY A 929 -2.28 -3.73 55.04
C GLY A 929 -3.59 -4.19 55.68
N THR A 930 -4.39 -3.22 56.13
CA THR A 930 -5.75 -3.45 56.63
C THR A 930 -6.71 -3.51 55.45
N GLY A 931 -7.51 -4.57 55.35
CA GLY A 931 -8.48 -4.78 54.27
C GLY A 931 -9.91 -4.91 54.79
N GLY A 932 -10.89 -4.37 54.05
CA GLY A 932 -12.32 -4.62 54.24
C GLY A 932 -12.77 -5.95 53.63
N ASP A 933 -14.04 -6.31 53.77
CA ASP A 933 -14.59 -7.56 53.22
C ASP A 933 -14.45 -7.60 51.69
N GLY A 934 -13.89 -8.70 51.15
CA GLY A 934 -13.68 -8.88 49.71
C GLY A 934 -12.52 -8.08 49.10
N SER A 935 -11.68 -7.43 49.91
CA SER A 935 -10.60 -6.55 49.44
C SER A 935 -9.30 -7.26 49.02
N LEU A 936 -8.53 -6.59 48.16
CA LEU A 936 -7.20 -7.02 47.68
C LEU A 936 -6.13 -6.02 48.14
N VAL A 937 -5.15 -6.50 48.92
CA VAL A 937 -4.08 -5.68 49.52
C VAL A 937 -2.73 -6.22 49.04
N VAL A 938 -1.99 -5.42 48.28
CA VAL A 938 -0.69 -5.81 47.72
C VAL A 938 0.29 -4.65 47.85
N GLY A 939 1.32 -4.79 48.70
CA GLY A 939 2.35 -3.77 48.92
C GLY A 939 2.41 -3.28 50.37
N GLU A 940 3.60 -2.93 50.85
CA GLU A 940 3.79 -2.51 52.24
C GLU A 940 3.05 -1.20 52.55
N GLY A 941 2.30 -1.16 53.65
CA GLY A 941 1.52 0.01 54.05
C GLY A 941 0.30 0.31 53.15
N SER A 942 -0.08 -0.61 52.26
CA SER A 942 -1.33 -0.48 51.49
C SER A 942 -2.55 -0.65 52.40
N ASN A 943 -3.65 0.06 52.13
CA ASN A 943 -4.87 0.03 52.94
C ASN A 943 -6.09 -0.06 52.02
N ALA A 944 -6.72 -1.24 51.93
CA ALA A 944 -7.94 -1.46 51.14
C ALA A 944 -9.16 -1.54 52.07
N SER A 945 -9.44 -0.48 52.83
CA SER A 945 -10.44 -0.50 53.90
C SER A 945 -11.90 -0.47 53.44
N GLY A 946 -12.19 -0.17 52.16
CA GLY A 946 -13.55 -0.26 51.60
C GLY A 946 -13.95 -1.70 51.25
N GLU A 947 -15.25 -2.00 51.21
CA GLU A 947 -15.75 -3.31 50.75
C GLU A 947 -15.38 -3.54 49.27
N ASN A 948 -14.93 -4.75 48.90
CA ASN A 948 -14.46 -5.10 47.54
C ASN A 948 -13.39 -4.16 46.95
N SER A 949 -12.64 -3.44 47.78
CA SER A 949 -11.62 -2.49 47.34
C SER A 949 -10.28 -3.17 47.00
N SER A 950 -9.46 -2.56 46.15
CA SER A 950 -8.16 -3.09 45.73
C SER A 950 -7.07 -2.03 45.90
N ALA A 951 -6.12 -2.25 46.81
CA ALA A 951 -4.96 -1.40 47.02
C ALA A 951 -3.68 -2.16 46.63
N ILE A 952 -3.06 -1.78 45.50
CA ILE A 952 -1.93 -2.46 44.87
C ILE A 952 -0.77 -1.47 44.66
N GLY A 953 0.18 -1.42 45.60
CA GLY A 953 1.35 -0.54 45.60
C GLY A 953 1.79 -0.19 47.03
N GLN A 954 3.07 0.11 47.24
CA GLN A 954 3.54 0.55 48.57
C GLN A 954 2.79 1.83 48.97
N GLY A 955 2.16 1.85 50.15
CA GLY A 955 1.38 2.99 50.65
C GLY A 955 0.11 3.34 49.87
N SER A 956 -0.42 2.47 49.00
CA SER A 956 -1.67 2.74 48.27
C SER A 956 -2.89 2.65 49.18
N VAL A 957 -3.88 3.53 49.06
CA VAL A 957 -5.08 3.57 49.90
C VAL A 957 -6.34 3.47 49.03
N ALA A 958 -7.10 2.38 49.15
CA ALA A 958 -8.43 2.23 48.56
C ALA A 958 -9.48 2.18 49.69
N SER A 959 -9.93 3.35 50.15
CA SER A 959 -10.80 3.46 51.32
C SER A 959 -12.29 3.58 51.00
N GLY A 960 -12.66 3.85 49.75
CA GLY A 960 -14.05 3.78 49.29
C GLY A 960 -14.47 2.36 48.90
N ASP A 961 -15.75 2.05 49.03
CA ASP A 961 -16.32 0.76 48.58
C ASP A 961 -16.15 0.62 47.07
N ASN A 962 -15.76 -0.57 46.60
CA ASN A 962 -15.33 -0.86 45.22
C ASN A 962 -14.17 0.03 44.71
N GLY A 963 -13.44 0.71 45.61
CA GLY A 963 -12.32 1.57 45.25
C GLY A 963 -11.11 0.78 44.72
N THR A 964 -10.44 1.28 43.69
CA THR A 964 -9.24 0.66 43.11
C THR A 964 -8.08 1.65 43.11
N ALA A 965 -7.04 1.40 43.91
CA ALA A 965 -5.82 2.19 43.99
C ALA A 965 -4.62 1.33 43.54
N VAL A 966 -4.02 1.64 42.38
CA VAL A 966 -2.91 0.88 41.80
C VAL A 966 -1.72 1.80 41.52
N GLY A 967 -0.63 1.63 42.25
CA GLY A 967 0.58 2.46 42.19
C GLY A 967 1.08 2.84 43.59
N GLN A 968 2.38 3.14 43.72
CA GLN A 968 2.93 3.59 45.00
C GLN A 968 2.24 4.89 45.44
N GLY A 969 1.69 4.93 46.66
CA GLY A 969 1.00 6.08 47.22
C GLY A 969 -0.29 6.52 46.50
N SER A 970 -0.88 5.69 45.63
CA SER A 970 -2.17 6.02 44.98
C SER A 970 -3.33 5.98 45.97
N VAL A 971 -4.33 6.85 45.83
CA VAL A 971 -5.46 7.00 46.76
C VAL A 971 -6.80 6.95 46.00
N ALA A 972 -7.62 5.95 46.25
CA ALA A 972 -9.02 5.88 45.83
C ALA A 972 -9.92 6.03 47.06
N SER A 973 -10.25 7.27 47.42
CA SER A 973 -10.89 7.59 48.70
C SER A 973 -12.42 7.62 48.67
N GLY A 974 -13.04 7.75 47.49
CA GLY A 974 -14.49 7.70 47.34
C GLY A 974 -15.00 6.38 46.77
N ASN A 975 -16.29 6.09 46.97
CA ASN A 975 -16.91 4.86 46.48
C ASN A 975 -16.83 4.78 44.94
N ASN A 976 -16.52 3.61 44.39
CA ASN A 976 -16.22 3.36 42.98
C ASN A 976 -15.04 4.18 42.40
N GLY A 977 -14.22 4.81 43.24
CA GLY A 977 -13.06 5.58 42.78
C GLY A 977 -11.95 4.68 42.20
N THR A 978 -11.34 5.07 41.09
CA THR A 978 -10.25 4.35 40.43
C THR A 978 -9.05 5.26 40.28
N ALA A 979 -7.96 4.99 41.00
CA ALA A 979 -6.69 5.70 40.92
C ALA A 979 -5.58 4.75 40.44
N ILE A 980 -5.06 4.96 39.23
CA ILE A 980 -4.04 4.11 38.60
C ILE A 980 -2.83 4.97 38.21
N GLY A 981 -1.71 4.81 38.92
CA GLY A 981 -0.48 5.57 38.75
C GLY A 981 0.12 5.97 40.11
N GLN A 982 1.45 6.13 40.16
CA GLN A 982 2.12 6.57 41.40
C GLN A 982 1.56 7.93 41.85
N GLY A 983 1.08 8.02 43.09
CA GLY A 983 0.47 9.22 43.65
C GLY A 983 -0.85 9.68 42.98
N ALA A 984 -1.52 8.84 42.18
CA ALA A 984 -2.82 9.18 41.61
C ALA A 984 -3.90 9.24 42.70
N SER A 985 -4.87 10.15 42.60
CA SER A 985 -5.94 10.35 43.60
C SER A 985 -7.32 10.40 42.94
N ALA A 986 -8.28 9.60 43.42
CA ALA A 986 -9.65 9.54 42.90
C ALA A 986 -10.71 9.68 44.02
N GLY A 987 -11.67 10.57 43.82
CA GLY A 987 -12.87 10.75 44.64
C GLY A 987 -14.00 9.77 44.30
N GLU A 988 -15.23 10.06 44.75
CA GLU A 988 -16.41 9.21 44.51
C GLU A 988 -16.75 9.17 43.01
N ASN A 989 -16.91 7.95 42.45
CA ASN A 989 -17.03 7.67 41.02
C ASN A 989 -15.93 8.30 40.14
N GLY A 990 -14.82 8.75 40.74
CA GLY A 990 -13.73 9.42 40.05
C GLY A 990 -12.77 8.42 39.41
N THR A 991 -12.21 8.74 38.24
CA THR A 991 -11.20 7.92 37.57
C THR A 991 -9.95 8.76 37.29
N ALA A 992 -8.84 8.46 37.96
CA ALA A 992 -7.55 9.11 37.79
C ALA A 992 -6.52 8.10 37.24
N ILE A 993 -6.06 8.28 36.02
CA ILE A 993 -5.12 7.38 35.32
C ILE A 993 -3.89 8.16 34.86
N GLY A 994 -2.75 7.94 35.51
CA GLY A 994 -1.49 8.63 35.27
C GLY A 994 -0.74 8.94 36.57
N GLN A 995 0.59 9.08 36.51
CA GLN A 995 1.37 9.49 37.68
C GLN A 995 0.92 10.88 38.16
N GLY A 996 0.57 11.01 39.45
CA GLY A 996 0.11 12.27 40.06
C GLY A 996 -1.23 12.82 39.54
N SER A 997 -2.03 12.05 38.80
CA SER A 997 -3.34 12.52 38.32
C SER A 997 -4.36 12.62 39.46
N THR A 998 -5.22 13.63 39.45
CA THR A 998 -6.27 13.84 40.46
C THR A 998 -7.66 13.90 39.82
N ALA A 999 -8.60 13.09 40.26
CA ALA A 999 -10.00 13.15 39.86
C ALA A 999 -10.91 13.36 41.08
N GLY A 1000 -11.73 14.41 41.05
CA GLY A 1000 -12.75 14.69 42.05
C GLY A 1000 -14.00 13.81 41.91
N GLU A 1001 -15.11 14.24 42.49
CA GLU A 1001 -16.41 13.56 42.40
C GLU A 1001 -16.90 13.47 40.93
N ASN A 1002 -17.23 12.26 40.47
CA ASN A 1002 -17.61 11.96 39.09
C ASN A 1002 -16.59 12.44 38.02
N GLY A 1003 -15.36 12.76 38.42
CA GLY A 1003 -14.33 13.33 37.56
C GLY A 1003 -13.54 12.25 36.83
N THR A 1004 -13.02 12.53 35.63
CA THR A 1004 -12.12 11.63 34.89
C THR A 1004 -10.85 12.34 34.46
N ALA A 1005 -9.72 12.02 35.09
CA ALA A 1005 -8.39 12.56 34.77
C ALA A 1005 -7.53 11.49 34.10
N ILE A 1006 -7.11 11.71 32.85
CA ILE A 1006 -6.33 10.75 32.05
C ILE A 1006 -5.06 11.42 31.53
N GLY A 1007 -3.90 11.05 32.08
CA GLY A 1007 -2.58 11.59 31.76
C GLY A 1007 -1.78 11.95 33.00
N GLN A 1008 -0.44 11.92 32.92
CA GLN A 1008 0.45 12.31 34.01
C GLN A 1008 0.15 13.75 34.47
N GLY A 1009 -0.06 13.96 35.77
CA GLY A 1009 -0.38 15.26 36.37
C GLY A 1009 -1.72 15.89 35.94
N SER A 1010 -2.61 15.14 35.29
CA SER A 1010 -3.95 15.64 34.92
C SER A 1010 -4.85 15.83 36.15
N SER A 1011 -5.72 16.83 36.14
CA SER A 1011 -6.54 17.24 37.29
C SER A 1011 -7.98 17.54 36.88
N ALA A 1012 -8.94 16.69 37.24
CA ALA A 1012 -10.38 16.85 36.98
C ALA A 1012 -11.14 17.07 38.30
N ASN A 1013 -11.05 18.29 38.87
CA ASN A 1013 -11.64 18.61 40.18
C ASN A 1013 -13.09 19.12 40.09
N GLY A 1014 -13.54 19.55 38.91
CA GLY A 1014 -14.95 19.92 38.71
C GLY A 1014 -15.85 18.69 38.77
N ASN A 1015 -17.02 18.79 39.42
CA ASN A 1015 -17.96 17.67 39.49
C ASN A 1015 -18.40 17.26 38.06
N GLY A 1016 -18.23 15.99 37.70
CA GLY A 1016 -18.56 15.47 36.37
C GLY A 1016 -17.65 15.97 35.24
N SER A 1017 -16.47 16.49 35.57
CA SER A 1017 -15.50 17.00 34.59
C SER A 1017 -14.53 15.94 34.07
N VAL A 1018 -13.90 16.19 32.92
CA VAL A 1018 -12.94 15.28 32.31
C VAL A 1018 -11.68 16.06 31.90
N ALA A 1019 -10.51 15.68 32.42
CA ALA A 1019 -9.21 16.22 32.01
C ALA A 1019 -8.45 15.16 31.18
N ILE A 1020 -8.19 15.44 29.90
CA ILE A 1020 -7.57 14.49 28.97
C ILE A 1020 -6.22 15.03 28.48
N GLY A 1021 -5.14 14.28 28.70
CA GLY A 1021 -3.77 14.64 28.36
C GLY A 1021 -2.93 15.01 29.59
N ALA A 1022 -1.60 14.86 29.48
CA ALA A 1022 -0.67 15.16 30.58
C ALA A 1022 -0.77 16.65 30.99
N GLY A 1023 -0.89 16.93 32.29
CA GLY A 1023 -1.04 18.28 32.84
C GLY A 1023 -2.39 18.97 32.56
N SER A 1024 -3.34 18.33 31.88
CA SER A 1024 -4.65 18.93 31.61
C SER A 1024 -5.43 19.20 32.89
N LYS A 1025 -6.18 20.30 32.94
CA LYS A 1025 -6.88 20.79 34.13
C LYS A 1025 -8.34 21.14 33.82
N ALA A 1026 -9.26 20.48 34.51
CA ALA A 1026 -10.71 20.67 34.43
C ALA A 1026 -11.26 20.94 35.85
N ASP A 1027 -11.20 22.20 36.30
CA ASP A 1027 -11.71 22.61 37.62
C ASP A 1027 -13.18 23.04 37.59
N GLU A 1028 -13.75 23.26 36.41
CA GLU A 1028 -15.16 23.63 36.23
C GLU A 1028 -16.05 22.38 36.07
N ALA A 1029 -17.21 22.38 36.74
CA ALA A 1029 -18.15 21.26 36.68
C ALA A 1029 -18.70 21.03 35.26
N MET A 1030 -18.92 19.77 34.88
CA MET A 1030 -19.46 19.35 33.57
C MET A 1030 -18.65 19.86 32.35
N THR A 1031 -17.32 19.93 32.47
CA THR A 1031 -16.43 20.34 31.37
C THR A 1031 -15.49 19.23 30.93
N VAL A 1032 -15.08 19.24 29.65
CA VAL A 1032 -13.98 18.42 29.15
C VAL A 1032 -12.82 19.35 28.79
N SER A 1033 -11.70 19.22 29.49
CA SER A 1033 -10.47 19.99 29.24
C SER A 1033 -9.41 19.12 28.59
N PHE A 1034 -8.81 19.64 27.52
CA PHE A 1034 -7.68 19.02 26.81
C PHE A 1034 -6.36 19.76 27.06
N GLY A 1035 -6.32 20.74 27.96
CA GLY A 1035 -5.17 21.58 28.27
C GLY A 1035 -5.22 22.10 29.70
N ASP A 1036 -4.30 22.99 30.06
CA ASP A 1036 -4.17 23.54 31.42
C ASP A 1036 -4.75 24.96 31.57
N GLY A 1037 -5.33 25.51 30.50
CA GLY A 1037 -5.86 26.87 30.46
C GLY A 1037 -4.82 27.94 30.08
N THR A 1038 -3.58 27.55 29.77
CA THR A 1038 -2.53 28.44 29.23
C THR A 1038 -2.39 28.28 27.71
N ASP A 1039 -1.93 29.31 26.99
CA ASP A 1039 -1.78 29.26 25.54
C ASP A 1039 -0.81 28.16 25.06
N GLU A 1040 0.21 27.86 25.86
CA GLU A 1040 1.24 26.85 25.57
C GLU A 1040 0.81 25.43 25.95
N GLY A 1041 -0.01 25.28 27.00
CA GLY A 1041 -0.55 24.00 27.47
C GLY A 1041 -1.87 23.59 26.81
N ASN A 1042 -2.51 24.48 26.05
CA ASN A 1042 -3.74 24.18 25.30
C ASN A 1042 -3.45 23.34 24.05
N ARG A 1043 -4.21 22.25 23.88
CA ARG A 1043 -4.01 21.31 22.76
C ARG A 1043 -4.93 21.62 21.58
N ARG A 1044 -4.40 21.44 20.38
CA ARG A 1044 -5.18 21.43 19.14
C ARG A 1044 -6.01 20.16 19.06
N LEU A 1045 -7.32 20.32 18.91
CA LEU A 1045 -8.22 19.23 18.56
C LEU A 1045 -8.29 19.12 17.03
N VAL A 1046 -7.88 17.97 16.48
CA VAL A 1046 -7.85 17.68 15.04
C VAL A 1046 -8.76 16.50 14.73
N ASN A 1047 -9.12 16.32 13.46
CA ASN A 1047 -10.07 15.28 12.99
C ASN A 1047 -11.49 15.41 13.56
N ILE A 1048 -11.95 16.65 13.82
CA ILE A 1048 -13.35 16.94 14.14
C ILE A 1048 -14.11 17.05 12.81
N ALA A 1049 -15.16 16.24 12.63
CA ALA A 1049 -16.08 16.39 11.51
C ALA A 1049 -16.93 17.68 11.67
N ASP A 1050 -17.46 18.21 10.57
CA ASP A 1050 -18.32 19.40 10.62
C ASP A 1050 -19.54 19.16 11.52
N GLY A 1051 -19.73 20.04 12.51
CA GLY A 1051 -20.84 19.94 13.47
C GLY A 1051 -22.18 20.11 12.77
N VAL A 1052 -23.12 19.21 13.02
CA VAL A 1052 -24.46 19.23 12.41
C VAL A 1052 -25.50 19.71 13.40
N ASN A 1053 -25.39 19.32 14.67
CA ASN A 1053 -26.27 19.75 15.74
C ASN A 1053 -25.72 21.00 16.45
N GLN A 1054 -26.58 21.70 17.18
CA GLN A 1054 -26.21 22.90 17.94
C GLN A 1054 -25.13 22.65 19.01
N THR A 1055 -25.03 21.41 19.51
CA THR A 1055 -24.08 21.00 20.55
C THR A 1055 -22.79 20.41 20.02
N ASP A 1056 -22.62 20.34 18.69
CA ASP A 1056 -21.40 19.83 18.08
C ASP A 1056 -20.31 20.92 18.07
N ALA A 1057 -19.04 20.53 18.16
CA ALA A 1057 -17.93 21.47 18.03
C ALA A 1057 -17.84 22.01 16.59
N ALA A 1058 -17.89 23.34 16.43
CA ALA A 1058 -17.74 23.96 15.12
C ALA A 1058 -16.30 23.82 14.62
N THR A 1059 -16.12 23.31 13.41
CA THR A 1059 -14.78 23.20 12.81
C THR A 1059 -14.30 24.56 12.34
N LYS A 1060 -12.97 24.75 12.25
CA LYS A 1060 -12.40 25.95 11.61
C LYS A 1060 -12.93 26.11 10.18
N GLY A 1061 -13.16 25.01 9.45
CA GLY A 1061 -13.77 25.05 8.11
C GLY A 1061 -15.19 25.60 8.10
N GLN A 1062 -16.04 25.25 9.08
CA GLN A 1062 -17.36 25.86 9.23
C GLN A 1062 -17.29 27.35 9.57
N LEU A 1063 -16.36 27.73 10.45
CA LEU A 1063 -16.14 29.13 10.82
C LEU A 1063 -15.60 29.95 9.64
N ASP A 1064 -14.62 29.42 8.91
CA ASP A 1064 -14.04 30.05 7.72
C ASP A 1064 -15.13 30.30 6.68
N ARG A 1065 -16.00 29.32 6.41
CA ARG A 1065 -17.15 29.49 5.49
C ARG A 1065 -18.18 30.50 6.00
N ALA A 1066 -18.44 30.54 7.31
CA ALA A 1066 -19.33 31.53 7.91
C ALA A 1066 -18.73 32.95 7.82
N MET A 1067 -17.43 33.09 8.08
CA MET A 1067 -16.69 34.34 7.96
C MET A 1067 -16.59 34.79 6.50
N GLU A 1068 -16.36 33.90 5.56
CA GLU A 1068 -16.38 34.19 4.12
C GLU A 1068 -17.75 34.70 3.66
N SER A 1069 -18.84 34.10 4.16
CA SER A 1069 -20.19 34.61 3.93
C SER A 1069 -20.41 36.02 4.52
N VAL A 1070 -19.87 36.28 5.71
CA VAL A 1070 -19.94 37.59 6.36
C VAL A 1070 -19.11 38.64 5.61
N ASP A 1071 -17.90 38.31 5.17
CA ASP A 1071 -17.03 39.19 4.38
C ASP A 1071 -17.62 39.51 3.01
N GLN A 1072 -18.24 38.53 2.34
CA GLN A 1072 -19.01 38.78 1.11
C GLN A 1072 -20.13 39.80 1.36
N ARG A 1073 -20.90 39.65 2.45
CA ARG A 1073 -21.97 40.58 2.83
C ARG A 1073 -21.44 41.97 3.21
N PHE A 1074 -20.27 42.07 3.86
CA PHE A 1074 -19.63 43.35 4.14
C PHE A 1074 -19.11 44.01 2.86
N GLY A 1075 -18.54 43.25 1.94
CA GLY A 1075 -18.10 43.74 0.63
C GLY A 1075 -19.25 44.28 -0.22
N GLU A 1076 -20.39 43.60 -0.23
CA GLU A 1076 -21.63 44.07 -0.86
C GLU A 1076 -22.19 45.32 -0.19
N THR A 1077 -22.21 45.33 1.15
CA THR A 1077 -22.66 46.49 1.93
C THR A 1077 -21.78 47.71 1.66
N ASN A 1078 -20.47 47.53 1.58
CA ASN A 1078 -19.53 48.61 1.30
C ASN A 1078 -19.66 49.14 -0.15
N ARG A 1079 -19.99 48.27 -1.12
CA ARG A 1079 -20.36 48.71 -2.49
C ARG A 1079 -21.65 49.54 -2.50
N MET A 1080 -22.71 49.06 -1.83
CA MET A 1080 -23.96 49.81 -1.70
C MET A 1080 -23.78 51.16 -1.01
N ILE A 1081 -22.97 51.25 0.05
CA ILE A 1081 -22.67 52.51 0.75
C ILE A 1081 -21.94 53.49 -0.18
N ASN A 1082 -21.00 53.02 -1.01
CA ASN A 1082 -20.29 53.86 -1.97
C ASN A 1082 -21.20 54.38 -3.08
N ASP A 1083 -22.15 53.57 -3.55
CA ASP A 1083 -23.12 54.00 -4.56
C ASP A 1083 -24.12 55.01 -3.96
N VAL A 1084 -24.59 54.79 -2.73
CA VAL A 1084 -25.40 55.78 -2.00
C VAL A 1084 -24.63 57.09 -1.80
N ALA A 1085 -23.34 57.02 -1.46
CA ALA A 1085 -22.51 58.22 -1.31
C ALA A 1085 -22.36 58.96 -2.65
N LYS A 1086 -22.11 58.27 -3.76
CA LYS A 1086 -22.03 58.86 -5.11
C LYS A 1086 -23.35 59.51 -5.53
N ASN A 1087 -24.48 58.82 -5.36
CA ASN A 1087 -25.81 59.34 -5.69
C ASN A 1087 -26.19 60.54 -4.81
N ALA A 1088 -25.83 60.53 -3.52
CA ALA A 1088 -26.04 61.66 -2.62
C ALA A 1088 -25.17 62.87 -3.00
N TYR A 1089 -23.90 62.67 -3.36
CA TYR A 1089 -23.02 63.75 -3.80
C TYR A 1089 -23.49 64.36 -5.13
N ALA A 1090 -23.93 63.53 -6.07
CA ALA A 1090 -24.58 63.93 -7.31
C ALA A 1090 -25.86 64.75 -7.05
N GLY A 1091 -26.72 64.30 -6.12
CA GLY A 1091 -27.92 65.04 -5.72
C GLY A 1091 -27.63 66.41 -5.09
N VAL A 1092 -26.61 66.52 -4.23
CA VAL A 1092 -26.17 67.80 -3.66
C VAL A 1092 -25.59 68.73 -4.74
N ALA A 1093 -24.82 68.18 -5.68
CA ALA A 1093 -24.34 68.94 -6.83
C ALA A 1093 -25.52 69.48 -7.66
N ALA A 1094 -26.58 68.69 -7.88
CA ALA A 1094 -27.80 69.16 -8.54
C ALA A 1094 -28.47 70.32 -7.80
N ALA A 1095 -28.60 70.20 -6.47
CA ALA A 1095 -29.19 71.26 -5.65
C ALA A 1095 -28.38 72.57 -5.71
N MET A 1096 -27.03 72.48 -5.72
CA MET A 1096 -26.16 73.66 -5.87
C MET A 1096 -26.18 74.25 -7.27
N ALA A 1097 -26.36 73.42 -8.31
CA ALA A 1097 -26.42 73.87 -9.69
C ALA A 1097 -27.71 74.64 -10.01
N MET A 1098 -28.81 74.39 -9.29
CA MET A 1098 -30.12 75.00 -9.58
C MET A 1098 -30.15 76.51 -9.26
N PRO A 1099 -30.25 77.39 -10.28
CA PRO A 1099 -30.17 78.82 -10.07
C PRO A 1099 -31.48 79.40 -9.50
N ASN A 1100 -31.34 80.35 -8.57
CA ASN A 1100 -32.46 81.11 -8.00
C ASN A 1100 -32.15 82.60 -8.00
N LEU A 1101 -32.15 83.20 -9.20
CA LEU A 1101 -31.91 84.62 -9.39
C LEU A 1101 -33.22 85.39 -9.49
N THR A 1102 -33.35 86.45 -8.69
CA THR A 1102 -34.52 87.33 -8.69
C THR A 1102 -34.39 88.37 -9.81
N PRO A 1103 -35.40 88.54 -10.69
CA PRO A 1103 -35.42 89.61 -11.67
C PRO A 1103 -35.34 91.00 -11.02
N SER A 1104 -34.53 91.89 -11.58
CA SER A 1104 -34.25 93.23 -11.02
C SER A 1104 -35.44 94.20 -11.07
N GLN A 1105 -36.48 93.92 -11.87
CA GLN A 1105 -37.69 94.75 -12.00
C GLN A 1105 -38.97 93.90 -12.13
N PRO A 1106 -40.13 94.39 -11.64
CA PRO A 1106 -41.43 93.74 -11.84
C PRO A 1106 -41.77 93.51 -13.33
N GLY A 1107 -42.26 92.32 -13.69
CA GLY A 1107 -42.68 91.96 -15.05
C GLY A 1107 -41.59 91.37 -15.96
N LYS A 1108 -40.41 91.02 -15.42
CA LYS A 1108 -39.28 90.44 -16.17
C LYS A 1108 -39.04 88.97 -15.79
N THR A 1109 -38.53 88.19 -16.74
CA THR A 1109 -38.07 86.79 -16.54
C THR A 1109 -36.54 86.74 -16.64
N VAL A 1110 -35.90 86.01 -15.75
CA VAL A 1110 -34.46 85.67 -15.81
C VAL A 1110 -34.33 84.19 -16.08
N VAL A 1111 -33.55 83.81 -17.09
CA VAL A 1111 -33.13 82.42 -17.31
C VAL A 1111 -31.66 82.32 -16.95
N ALA A 1112 -31.30 81.28 -16.20
CA ALA A 1112 -29.94 81.02 -15.77
C ALA A 1112 -29.62 79.54 -15.90
N VAL A 1113 -28.34 79.26 -16.17
CA VAL A 1113 -27.78 77.92 -16.16
C VAL A 1113 -26.71 77.90 -15.09
N GLY A 1114 -26.77 76.93 -14.19
CA GLY A 1114 -25.74 76.69 -13.19
C GLY A 1114 -25.12 75.31 -13.41
N ALA A 1115 -23.82 75.24 -13.16
CA ALA A 1115 -23.10 73.98 -13.04
C ALA A 1115 -22.47 73.95 -11.65
N ALA A 1116 -22.51 72.80 -11.00
CA ALA A 1116 -21.90 72.63 -9.70
C ALA A 1116 -21.24 71.27 -9.58
N ASN A 1117 -20.11 71.26 -8.90
CA ASN A 1117 -19.37 70.05 -8.53
C ASN A 1117 -19.37 69.96 -7.01
N TYR A 1118 -19.73 68.79 -6.47
CA TYR A 1118 -19.66 68.49 -5.05
C TYR A 1118 -19.01 67.13 -4.84
N LYS A 1119 -17.77 67.15 -4.32
CA LYS A 1119 -16.90 65.96 -4.25
C LYS A 1119 -16.83 65.24 -5.61
N SER A 1120 -17.24 63.97 -5.68
CA SER A 1120 -17.21 63.15 -6.90
C SER A 1120 -18.50 63.23 -7.74
N GLY A 1121 -19.48 64.03 -7.32
CA GLY A 1121 -20.71 64.28 -8.07
C GLY A 1121 -20.68 65.62 -8.80
N SER A 1122 -21.12 65.63 -10.05
CA SER A 1122 -21.30 66.87 -10.82
C SER A 1122 -22.72 66.97 -11.34
N ALA A 1123 -23.22 68.20 -11.51
CA ALA A 1123 -24.55 68.41 -12.06
C ALA A 1123 -24.63 69.72 -12.83
N VAL A 1124 -25.52 69.73 -13.82
CA VAL A 1124 -25.87 70.91 -14.60
C VAL A 1124 -27.37 71.14 -14.44
N ALA A 1125 -27.76 72.38 -14.20
CA ALA A 1125 -29.15 72.76 -14.06
C ALA A 1125 -29.46 74.05 -14.82
N ALA A 1126 -30.68 74.13 -15.35
CA ALA A 1126 -31.22 75.32 -15.99
C ALA A 1126 -32.51 75.73 -15.28
N GLY A 1127 -32.67 77.01 -14.99
CA GLY A 1127 -33.86 77.52 -14.32
C GLY A 1127 -34.27 78.90 -14.81
N ALA A 1128 -35.56 79.19 -14.68
CA ALA A 1128 -36.16 80.46 -15.03
C ALA A 1128 -36.95 81.02 -13.84
N THR A 1129 -36.72 82.29 -13.51
CA THR A 1129 -37.48 83.03 -12.49
C THR A 1129 -38.25 84.18 -13.12
N TYR A 1130 -39.52 84.33 -12.79
CA TYR A 1130 -40.39 85.42 -13.22
C TYR A 1130 -40.93 86.19 -12.02
N ARG A 1131 -40.89 87.53 -12.07
CA ARG A 1131 -41.51 88.42 -11.08
C ARG A 1131 -42.77 89.05 -11.67
N THR A 1132 -43.90 88.94 -10.99
CA THR A 1132 -45.16 89.56 -11.45
C THR A 1132 -45.05 91.09 -11.51
N ARG A 1133 -45.85 91.72 -12.38
CA ARG A 1133 -45.77 93.18 -12.64
C ARG A 1133 -46.11 94.05 -11.44
N ASP A 1134 -46.92 93.55 -10.51
CA ASP A 1134 -47.24 94.20 -9.23
C ASP A 1134 -46.10 94.06 -8.21
N GLY A 1135 -45.03 93.33 -8.56
CA GLY A 1135 -43.84 93.14 -7.74
C GLY A 1135 -44.01 92.14 -6.59
N LYS A 1136 -45.22 91.61 -6.37
CA LYS A 1136 -45.56 90.84 -5.17
C LYS A 1136 -45.29 89.35 -5.28
N TRP A 1137 -45.32 88.73 -6.46
CA TRP A 1137 -45.07 87.30 -6.62
C TRP A 1137 -43.79 87.02 -7.40
N LEU A 1138 -43.04 86.03 -6.95
CA LEU A 1138 -41.85 85.48 -7.59
C LEU A 1138 -42.07 83.99 -7.86
N MET A 1139 -41.91 83.56 -9.12
CA MET A 1139 -42.08 82.18 -9.55
C MET A 1139 -40.77 81.69 -10.17
N ASN A 1140 -40.17 80.64 -9.63
CA ASN A 1140 -38.95 80.00 -10.14
C ASN A 1140 -39.22 78.53 -10.48
N GLY A 1141 -38.73 78.09 -11.64
CA GLY A 1141 -38.69 76.68 -12.03
C GLY A 1141 -37.29 76.31 -12.52
N ALA A 1142 -36.74 75.20 -12.05
CA ALA A 1142 -35.42 74.70 -12.46
C ALA A 1142 -35.40 73.18 -12.65
N LEU A 1143 -34.61 72.72 -13.61
CA LEU A 1143 -34.33 71.30 -13.88
C LEU A 1143 -32.83 71.05 -13.76
N SER A 1144 -32.43 69.91 -13.20
CA SER A 1144 -31.03 69.48 -13.10
C SER A 1144 -30.84 68.06 -13.60
N VAL A 1145 -29.66 67.76 -14.15
CA VAL A 1145 -29.20 66.40 -14.42
C VAL A 1145 -27.84 66.22 -13.77
N THR A 1146 -27.63 65.07 -13.14
CA THR A 1146 -26.42 64.75 -12.39
C THR A 1146 -25.52 63.75 -13.13
N SER A 1147 -24.27 63.61 -12.70
CA SER A 1147 -23.27 62.68 -13.24
C SER A 1147 -23.60 61.20 -13.00
N THR A 1148 -24.59 60.88 -12.16
CA THR A 1148 -25.12 59.52 -11.96
C THR A 1148 -26.32 59.22 -12.85
N GLY A 1149 -26.74 60.18 -13.70
CA GLY A 1149 -27.87 60.03 -14.62
C GLY A 1149 -29.23 60.41 -14.05
N ASP A 1150 -29.29 60.81 -12.77
CA ASP A 1150 -30.53 61.21 -12.11
C ASP A 1150 -30.94 62.64 -12.48
N ALA A 1151 -32.23 62.86 -12.70
CA ALA A 1151 -32.81 64.17 -13.00
C ALA A 1151 -33.62 64.71 -11.81
N GLY A 1152 -33.50 66.01 -11.54
CA GLY A 1152 -34.20 66.71 -10.46
C GLY A 1152 -34.99 67.91 -10.99
N VAL A 1153 -36.13 68.20 -10.36
CA VAL A 1153 -36.98 69.35 -10.71
C VAL A 1153 -37.29 70.14 -9.44
N ARG A 1154 -37.19 71.46 -9.52
CA ARG A 1154 -37.57 72.40 -8.47
C ARG A 1154 -38.56 73.42 -9.02
N ALA A 1155 -39.63 73.66 -8.26
CA ALA A 1155 -40.53 74.78 -8.46
C ALA A 1155 -40.68 75.53 -7.13
N GLN A 1156 -40.57 76.86 -7.17
CA GLN A 1156 -40.69 77.71 -6.00
C GLN A 1156 -41.59 78.91 -6.33
N VAL A 1157 -42.46 79.26 -5.39
CA VAL A 1157 -43.24 80.49 -5.43
C VAL A 1157 -43.00 81.26 -4.13
N GLY A 1158 -42.63 82.52 -4.25
CA GLY A 1158 -42.49 83.46 -3.15
C GLY A 1158 -43.47 84.61 -3.30
N TYR A 1159 -43.95 85.13 -2.17
CA TYR A 1159 -44.75 86.35 -2.12
C TYR A 1159 -44.06 87.37 -1.21
N GLU A 1160 -43.90 88.60 -1.69
CA GLU A 1160 -43.22 89.71 -1.00
C GLU A 1160 -44.29 90.68 -0.48
N PHE A 1161 -44.28 90.93 0.85
CA PHE A 1161 -45.27 91.73 1.57
C PHE A 1161 -44.79 93.16 1.78
#